data_AF-A0AA89KW71-F1
#
_entry.id   AF-A0AA89KW71-F1
#
_cell.length_a   1.000
_cell.length_b   1.000
_cell.length_c   1.000
_cell.angle_alpha   90.00
_cell.angle_beta   90.00
_cell.angle_gamma   90.00
#
_symmetry.space_group_name_H-M   'P 1'
#
loop_
_entity.id
_entity.type
_entity.pdbx_description
1 polymer ?
#
loop_
_entity_poly.entity_id
_entity_poly.type
_entity_poly.pdbx_seq_one_letter_code
_entity_poly.pdbx_strand_id
1 'polypeptide(L)'
;MKNILQKTVLVSAVGLVTMTTHKAIAADTIKDNSVASKLSSKSSSTSSSSTISENSSTSSSVTSSSMEKEVDKKQVTSSESVLNNETILKQNTEMGPGYYTVAKSRMLMSSSTDTQSFIDGIRSGAIAGWSKYGVLPSVSGAQAILESGWGQSLLSTQANNLFGIKGDYNGQSVLMPTQEYYNGHWITVNAQFRKYPTWNESIEDHGRFLAVNSRYSNLLRKSNYKEVTSLLQSDGYATSPTYAASLNRIIEEYHLYDWDNSVINVNVADLNSAVVSGDTLQVYGWHATTNATNEKNSFLFLLDADSKAEVKRYRIQRKNRQDVKNAYPNVAGALNSGFNEKIPLTADMYGRSFVLMSRYASDYNGNSGITDYLFNRVINVPNVMAACLDNLSIKNNKIKIKGWHATSSSRNAKNSYLILMNTATNQEYKRYKISRVTRMDVAAAYPKILNAGKSGFEVEIPVTRDMQGKSFKVLSRYATQDNGEGSLSDVIFNKVITMPKQKNENKADLDEGWVDGSHVHVKGWHAIDDIANKPYHTLIFMDAATNREVHRTSVKNIQRPDVNHVYPNIANSLNSGYSMDVNVTSKMKNKTLYVISRYSKDRTADSQYLDVQLGHKIKPVINKTRNSNNGHLDIQKNSGHTLKLKGWHTSNDSKGKQYHYLILMNRKTNTEIKRVKVANTKRIDVQKAYPNVYNSLNSGFSTTINVTNDLKGKQVYVLSRYTNDPAGNLNTIDYCYGQTTLIK
;
A
#
# COMPACT_ATOMS: atom_id res chain seq x y z
N MET A 1 42.49 24.35 -34.51
CA MET A 1 42.31 23.13 -33.69
C MET A 1 42.33 23.51 -32.21
N LYS A 2 41.28 23.19 -31.45
CA LYS A 2 41.23 23.25 -29.97
C LYS A 2 40.36 22.10 -29.48
N ASN A 3 40.85 21.29 -28.54
CA ASN A 3 40.15 20.08 -28.09
C ASN A 3 39.08 20.42 -27.05
N ILE A 4 37.91 19.80 -27.18
CA ILE A 4 36.87 19.77 -26.15
C ILE A 4 37.02 18.46 -25.39
N LEU A 5 37.37 18.53 -24.10
CA LEU A 5 37.47 17.38 -23.21
C LEU A 5 36.20 17.28 -22.35
N GLN A 6 35.41 16.23 -22.57
CA GLN A 6 34.34 15.85 -21.65
C GLN A 6 34.94 15.35 -20.33
N LYS A 7 34.36 15.75 -19.19
CA LYS A 7 34.56 15.10 -17.89
C LYS A 7 33.22 14.80 -17.25
N THR A 8 32.82 13.53 -17.30
CA THR A 8 31.75 12.98 -16.47
C THR A 8 32.23 12.92 -15.02
N VAL A 9 31.40 13.38 -14.08
CA VAL A 9 31.67 13.27 -12.63
C VAL A 9 30.47 12.62 -11.97
N LEU A 10 30.67 11.47 -11.32
CA LEU A 10 29.69 10.93 -10.38
C LEU A 10 29.66 11.84 -9.14
N VAL A 11 28.48 12.28 -8.73
CA VAL A 11 28.27 12.94 -7.43
C VAL A 11 27.43 12.02 -6.57
N SER A 12 28.02 11.47 -5.51
CA SER A 12 27.34 10.72 -4.47
C SER A 12 26.44 11.64 -3.65
N ALA A 13 25.13 11.39 -3.68
CA ALA A 13 24.14 12.24 -3.00
C ALA A 13 24.14 11.99 -1.48
N VAL A 14 24.90 12.81 -0.73
CA VAL A 14 24.78 12.88 0.73
C VAL A 14 23.44 13.53 1.09
N GLY A 15 22.44 12.70 1.40
CA GLY A 15 21.10 13.14 1.75
C GLY A 15 21.02 13.83 3.10
N LEU A 16 21.13 15.17 3.12
CA LEU A 16 20.98 15.97 4.34
C LEU A 16 19.51 15.99 4.80
N VAL A 17 19.17 15.15 5.78
CA VAL A 17 17.80 15.05 6.32
C VAL A 17 17.45 16.30 7.14
N THR A 18 16.77 17.24 6.50
CA THR A 18 16.17 18.39 7.18
C THR A 18 14.86 17.97 7.85
N MET A 19 14.88 17.78 9.17
CA MET A 19 13.67 17.53 9.95
C MET A 19 12.80 18.78 10.04
N THR A 20 11.85 18.93 9.11
CA THR A 20 10.75 19.90 9.24
C THR A 20 9.76 19.44 10.31
N THR A 21 9.91 19.97 11.52
CA THR A 21 9.06 19.68 12.67
C THR A 21 7.69 20.36 12.54
N HIS A 22 6.74 19.71 11.88
CA HIS A 22 5.33 20.10 11.93
C HIS A 22 4.76 19.88 13.34
N LYS A 23 4.90 20.91 14.18
CA LYS A 23 4.29 21.00 15.51
C LYS A 23 2.76 21.00 15.35
N ALA A 24 2.07 20.14 16.10
CA ALA A 24 0.62 20.08 16.08
C ALA A 24 0.01 21.40 16.60
N ILE A 25 -0.97 21.93 15.88
CA ILE A 25 -1.74 23.10 16.32
C ILE A 25 -2.85 22.60 17.25
N ALA A 26 -2.64 22.79 18.55
CA ALA A 26 -3.75 22.94 19.48
C ALA A 26 -4.19 24.41 19.43
N ALA A 27 -5.49 24.67 19.35
CA ALA A 27 -6.03 26.02 19.39
C ALA A 27 -6.26 26.43 20.85
N ASP A 28 -5.58 27.49 21.29
CA ASP A 28 -6.04 28.36 22.37
C ASP A 28 -5.45 29.78 22.20
N THR A 29 -5.76 30.70 23.12
CA THR A 29 -6.13 32.06 22.72
C THR A 29 -5.34 33.18 23.45
N ILE A 30 -5.32 34.39 22.86
CA ILE A 30 -5.06 35.73 23.48
C ILE A 30 -3.61 36.31 23.49
N LYS A 31 -3.46 37.44 22.75
CA LYS A 31 -2.61 38.67 22.89
C LYS A 31 -1.09 38.77 22.59
N ASP A 32 -0.83 39.77 21.72
CA ASP A 32 0.09 40.92 21.78
C ASP A 32 1.65 40.85 21.66
N ASN A 33 2.13 41.64 20.68
CA ASN A 33 3.33 42.51 20.64
C ASN A 33 4.80 41.99 20.66
N SER A 34 5.37 41.96 19.43
CA SER A 34 6.36 42.96 18.94
C SER A 34 7.89 42.64 18.80
N VAL A 35 8.51 43.33 17.82
CA VAL A 35 9.96 43.65 17.57
C VAL A 35 11.00 42.56 17.14
N ALA A 36 11.09 42.34 15.82
CA ALA A 36 12.24 42.56 14.89
C ALA A 36 13.68 41.91 15.03
N SER A 37 14.43 41.99 13.90
CA SER A 37 15.84 41.60 13.59
C SER A 37 16.11 40.10 13.27
N LYS A 38 16.76 39.64 12.17
CA LYS A 38 18.07 39.94 11.47
C LYS A 38 19.30 39.32 12.20
N LEU A 39 20.31 38.67 11.57
CA LEU A 39 20.73 38.46 10.16
C LEU A 39 21.73 37.25 10.03
N SER A 40 22.01 36.74 8.81
CA SER A 40 23.33 36.27 8.24
C SER A 40 24.34 35.37 9.03
N SER A 41 25.20 34.49 8.45
CA SER A 41 25.33 33.77 7.16
C SER A 41 26.67 32.94 7.14
N LYS A 42 27.01 32.32 5.98
CA LYS A 42 28.37 31.90 5.51
C LYS A 42 28.96 30.52 5.87
N SER A 43 30.09 30.21 5.22
CA SER A 43 30.52 28.87 4.76
C SER A 43 31.98 28.83 4.26
N SER A 44 32.70 27.68 4.29
CA SER A 44 33.67 27.25 3.22
C SER A 44 34.48 25.94 3.49
N SER A 45 34.55 25.07 2.46
CA SER A 45 35.72 24.24 2.01
C SER A 45 36.39 23.21 2.98
N THR A 46 37.36 22.33 2.62
CA THR A 46 38.28 22.26 1.44
C THR A 46 38.86 20.85 1.13
N SER A 47 39.15 20.58 -0.16
CA SER A 47 40.32 19.87 -0.78
C SER A 47 40.66 18.37 -0.65
N SER A 48 41.29 17.88 -1.76
CA SER A 48 42.29 16.79 -1.92
C SER A 48 41.83 15.33 -2.13
N SER A 49 42.67 14.41 -2.66
CA SER A 49 43.31 14.30 -4.00
C SER A 49 44.26 13.08 -4.05
N SER A 50 44.23 12.22 -5.09
CA SER A 50 45.05 10.99 -5.21
C SER A 50 45.33 10.54 -6.66
N THR A 51 46.08 9.45 -6.85
CA THR A 51 46.77 9.02 -8.09
C THR A 51 46.87 7.47 -8.17
N ILE A 52 47.54 6.91 -9.21
CA ILE A 52 47.97 5.49 -9.44
C ILE A 52 46.87 4.58 -10.06
N SER A 53 47.13 3.59 -10.94
CA SER A 53 48.02 3.42 -12.14
C SER A 53 47.78 2.01 -12.72
N GLU A 54 48.04 1.79 -14.03
CA GLU A 54 48.41 0.49 -14.67
C GLU A 54 47.41 -0.71 -14.61
N ASN A 55 47.39 -1.72 -15.49
CA ASN A 55 47.89 -1.96 -16.87
C ASN A 55 47.32 -3.35 -17.34
N SER A 56 47.41 -3.70 -18.64
CA SER A 56 47.38 -5.09 -19.18
C SER A 56 46.04 -5.88 -19.16
N SER A 57 45.83 -6.93 -19.97
CA SER A 57 45.77 -7.03 -21.45
C SER A 57 45.26 -8.44 -21.87
N THR A 58 44.72 -8.60 -23.11
CA THR A 58 44.53 -9.92 -23.82
C THR A 58 43.62 -10.98 -23.14
N SER A 59 43.17 -12.12 -23.69
CA SER A 59 42.99 -12.76 -25.03
C SER A 59 42.22 -14.10 -24.80
N SER A 60 41.40 -14.74 -25.66
CA SER A 60 40.63 -14.43 -26.89
C SER A 60 39.62 -15.60 -27.14
N SER A 61 39.08 -15.76 -28.36
CA SER A 61 38.13 -16.81 -28.85
C SER A 61 36.66 -16.67 -28.38
N VAL A 62 35.59 -16.81 -29.19
CA VAL A 62 35.26 -17.48 -30.49
C VAL A 62 34.72 -18.90 -30.34
N THR A 63 33.43 -19.09 -30.66
CA THR A 63 32.90 -20.34 -31.23
C THR A 63 31.63 -20.02 -32.04
N SER A 64 31.44 -20.70 -33.18
CA SER A 64 30.25 -20.58 -34.03
C SER A 64 30.09 -21.88 -34.81
N SER A 65 28.86 -22.34 -35.05
CA SER A 65 28.57 -23.56 -35.80
C SER A 65 27.40 -23.36 -36.76
N SER A 66 27.50 -23.97 -37.93
CA SER A 66 26.66 -23.71 -39.10
C SER A 66 25.67 -24.85 -39.37
N MET A 67 24.62 -24.57 -40.16
CA MET A 67 23.92 -25.57 -40.97
C MET A 67 23.33 -24.92 -42.23
N GLU A 68 22.95 -25.74 -43.22
CA GLU A 68 22.63 -25.34 -44.60
C GLU A 68 21.10 -25.43 -44.88
N LYS A 69 20.53 -25.28 -46.10
CA LYS A 69 20.97 -25.20 -47.52
C LYS A 69 19.83 -24.52 -48.34
N GLU A 70 19.83 -24.22 -49.64
CA GLU A 70 20.71 -24.51 -50.80
C GLU A 70 20.81 -23.26 -51.73
N VAL A 71 20.28 -23.31 -52.97
CA VAL A 71 20.64 -22.42 -54.09
C VAL A 71 19.46 -22.21 -55.03
N ASP A 72 19.25 -20.98 -55.52
CA ASP A 72 19.04 -20.76 -56.97
C ASP A 72 19.66 -19.43 -57.44
N LYS A 73 19.83 -19.28 -58.76
CA LYS A 73 20.75 -18.35 -59.40
C LYS A 73 20.13 -16.99 -59.71
N LYS A 74 20.83 -15.91 -59.35
CA LYS A 74 21.04 -14.80 -60.30
C LYS A 74 22.36 -14.06 -60.10
N GLN A 75 23.25 -14.34 -61.05
CA GLN A 75 24.52 -13.68 -61.37
C GLN A 75 24.60 -12.18 -60.99
N VAL A 76 25.35 -11.89 -59.92
CA VAL A 76 25.89 -10.54 -59.65
C VAL A 76 27.33 -10.55 -60.13
N THR A 77 27.57 -9.99 -61.31
CA THR A 77 28.94 -9.70 -61.78
C THR A 77 29.47 -8.45 -61.09
N SER A 78 30.73 -8.50 -60.68
CA SER A 78 31.47 -7.35 -60.18
C SER A 78 31.58 -6.25 -61.24
N SER A 79 31.22 -5.02 -60.86
CA SER A 79 31.60 -3.78 -61.54
C SER A 79 31.84 -2.78 -60.42
N GLU A 80 33.10 -2.56 -60.05
CA GLU A 80 33.94 -1.51 -60.64
C GLU A 80 33.39 -0.10 -60.42
N SER A 81 34.23 0.73 -59.83
CA SER A 81 33.97 2.15 -59.57
C SER A 81 33.92 2.94 -60.87
N VAL A 82 32.75 3.02 -61.49
CA VAL A 82 32.52 3.93 -62.63
C VAL A 82 32.46 5.36 -62.11
N LEU A 83 33.63 5.98 -61.98
CA LEU A 83 33.79 7.37 -61.58
C LEU A 83 33.40 8.28 -62.76
N ASN A 84 32.10 8.57 -62.92
CA ASN A 84 31.61 9.43 -64.00
C ASN A 84 32.31 10.81 -63.95
N ASN A 85 33.11 11.09 -64.99
CA ASN A 85 33.75 12.39 -65.22
C ASN A 85 32.73 13.40 -65.77
N GLU A 86 31.69 13.67 -64.99
CA GLU A 86 30.69 14.69 -65.30
C GLU A 86 31.09 16.04 -64.69
N THR A 87 30.79 17.10 -65.44
CA THR A 87 31.52 18.37 -65.34
C THR A 87 30.84 19.36 -64.42
N ILE A 88 31.60 19.86 -63.45
CA ILE A 88 31.16 20.94 -62.56
C ILE A 88 31.30 22.25 -63.34
N LEU A 89 30.24 23.04 -63.38
CA LEU A 89 30.27 24.38 -63.94
C LEU A 89 31.21 25.26 -63.10
N LYS A 90 32.22 25.87 -63.74
CA LYS A 90 32.97 26.98 -63.16
C LYS A 90 32.43 28.27 -63.78
N GLN A 91 31.97 29.23 -62.99
CA GLN A 91 31.69 30.58 -63.52
C GLN A 91 32.98 31.14 -64.15
N ASN A 92 32.88 31.70 -65.37
CA ASN A 92 34.03 32.39 -65.93
C ASN A 92 34.18 33.77 -65.29
N THR A 93 35.16 33.89 -64.39
CA THR A 93 35.50 35.12 -63.67
C THR A 93 35.98 36.26 -64.56
N GLU A 94 36.21 36.02 -65.85
CA GLU A 94 36.53 37.04 -66.88
C GLU A 94 35.31 37.49 -67.71
N MET A 95 34.17 36.78 -67.63
CA MET A 95 32.96 37.09 -68.42
C MET A 95 31.84 37.72 -67.59
N GLY A 96 31.73 37.35 -66.31
CA GLY A 96 30.69 37.84 -65.40
C GLY A 96 29.65 36.78 -65.02
N PRO A 97 28.59 37.17 -64.28
CA PRO A 97 27.55 36.26 -63.80
C PRO A 97 26.73 35.65 -64.95
N GLY A 98 26.24 34.41 -64.76
CA GLY A 98 25.36 33.72 -65.71
C GLY A 98 26.06 32.97 -66.85
N TYR A 99 27.40 32.95 -66.88
CA TYR A 99 28.20 32.25 -67.90
C TYR A 99 29.26 31.31 -67.29
N TYR A 100 29.28 30.09 -67.78
CA TYR A 100 29.97 28.96 -67.17
C TYR A 100 30.88 28.26 -68.17
N THR A 101 32.09 27.91 -67.75
CA THR A 101 33.00 27.04 -68.51
C THR A 101 32.94 25.61 -67.99
N VAL A 102 33.08 24.67 -68.91
CA VAL A 102 33.03 23.22 -68.65
C VAL A 102 34.38 22.76 -68.12
N ALA A 103 34.51 22.67 -66.79
CA ALA A 103 35.76 22.29 -66.13
C ALA A 103 35.79 20.78 -65.80
N LYS A 104 36.92 20.12 -66.12
CA LYS A 104 37.22 18.78 -65.56
C LYS A 104 37.54 18.93 -64.07
N SER A 105 37.03 18.01 -63.26
CA SER A 105 36.95 18.09 -61.78
C SER A 105 38.28 18.18 -60.99
N ARG A 106 39.44 18.12 -61.65
CA ARG A 106 40.76 18.00 -61.00
C ARG A 106 41.33 19.28 -60.36
N MET A 107 40.56 20.36 -60.27
CA MET A 107 41.03 21.67 -59.78
C MET A 107 40.08 22.33 -58.75
N LEU A 108 39.42 21.52 -57.91
CA LEU A 108 38.70 21.98 -56.71
C LEU A 108 39.36 21.43 -55.44
N MET A 109 40.59 21.86 -55.20
CA MET A 109 41.32 21.67 -53.93
C MET A 109 41.81 23.04 -53.44
N SER A 110 40.86 23.91 -53.09
CA SER A 110 41.13 24.97 -52.11
C SER A 110 41.42 24.33 -50.74
N SER A 111 42.10 25.02 -49.83
CA SER A 111 42.32 24.45 -48.51
C SER A 111 40.97 24.26 -47.80
N SER A 112 40.80 23.15 -47.08
CA SER A 112 39.53 22.85 -46.39
C SER A 112 39.15 23.93 -45.36
N THR A 113 40.14 24.66 -44.85
CA THR A 113 39.99 25.83 -43.97
C THR A 113 39.38 27.04 -44.68
N ASP A 114 39.73 27.33 -45.93
CA ASP A 114 39.22 28.49 -46.66
C ASP A 114 37.76 28.25 -47.11
N THR A 115 37.50 27.03 -47.60
CA THR A 115 36.17 26.52 -47.96
C THR A 115 35.17 26.68 -46.81
N GLN A 116 35.52 26.23 -45.60
CA GLN A 116 34.65 26.36 -44.42
C GLN A 116 34.47 27.83 -44.00
N SER A 117 35.54 28.64 -44.08
CA SER A 117 35.48 30.07 -43.71
C SER A 117 34.53 30.87 -44.61
N PHE A 118 34.45 30.52 -45.90
CA PHE A 118 33.46 31.08 -46.82
C PHE A 118 32.04 30.64 -46.46
N ILE A 119 31.82 29.35 -46.23
CA ILE A 119 30.53 28.75 -45.83
C ILE A 119 29.97 29.40 -44.56
N ASP A 120 30.80 29.53 -43.51
CA ASP A 120 30.40 30.18 -42.27
C ASP A 120 30.15 31.68 -42.46
N GLY A 121 30.94 32.33 -43.32
CA GLY A 121 30.86 33.76 -43.62
C GLY A 121 29.57 34.21 -44.32
N ILE A 122 28.94 33.33 -45.13
CA ILE A 122 27.69 33.64 -45.86
C ILE A 122 26.41 33.14 -45.15
N ARG A 123 26.54 32.21 -44.20
CA ARG A 123 25.42 31.46 -43.60
C ARG A 123 24.35 32.36 -42.97
N SER A 124 24.77 33.41 -42.27
CA SER A 124 23.84 34.30 -41.54
C SER A 124 22.95 35.08 -42.49
N GLY A 125 23.51 35.61 -43.57
CA GLY A 125 22.78 36.29 -44.63
C GLY A 125 21.87 35.36 -45.43
N ALA A 126 22.26 34.11 -45.69
CA ALA A 126 21.38 33.11 -46.31
C ALA A 126 20.11 32.85 -45.47
N ILE A 127 20.30 32.69 -44.15
CA ILE A 127 19.22 32.52 -43.16
C ILE A 127 18.36 33.80 -43.05
N ALA A 128 18.95 34.99 -43.16
CA ALA A 128 18.21 36.25 -43.23
C ALA A 128 17.40 36.37 -44.54
N GLY A 129 17.94 35.93 -45.68
CA GLY A 129 17.30 35.88 -46.98
C GLY A 129 16.03 35.03 -47.00
N TRP A 130 16.07 33.82 -46.43
CA TRP A 130 14.87 33.00 -46.19
C TRP A 130 13.81 33.76 -45.36
N SER A 131 14.25 34.43 -44.31
CA SER A 131 13.36 34.99 -43.29
C SER A 131 12.67 36.27 -43.76
N LYS A 132 13.37 37.09 -44.54
CA LYS A 132 12.85 38.33 -45.16
C LYS A 132 12.13 38.07 -46.47
N TYR A 133 12.67 37.20 -47.33
CA TYR A 133 12.28 37.09 -48.74
C TYR A 133 11.79 35.69 -49.16
N GLY A 134 12.05 34.65 -48.36
CA GLY A 134 11.59 33.29 -48.63
C GLY A 134 12.50 32.44 -49.54
N VAL A 135 13.71 32.90 -49.86
CA VAL A 135 14.66 32.10 -50.65
C VAL A 135 15.35 31.07 -49.75
N LEU A 136 15.39 29.81 -50.20
CA LEU A 136 15.89 28.68 -49.41
C LEU A 136 17.40 28.81 -49.12
N PRO A 137 17.88 28.73 -47.85
CA PRO A 137 19.26 29.06 -47.50
C PRO A 137 20.32 28.22 -48.22
N SER A 138 20.08 26.93 -48.41
CA SER A 138 21.00 26.03 -49.13
C SER A 138 21.22 26.46 -50.58
N VAL A 139 20.16 26.93 -51.24
CA VAL A 139 20.18 27.39 -52.63
C VAL A 139 20.91 28.73 -52.72
N SER A 140 20.64 29.68 -51.82
CA SER A 140 21.42 30.93 -51.76
C SER A 140 22.90 30.67 -51.48
N GLY A 141 23.22 29.69 -50.61
CA GLY A 141 24.58 29.26 -50.32
C GLY A 141 25.28 28.61 -51.52
N ALA A 142 24.59 27.71 -52.24
CA ALA A 142 25.13 27.05 -53.42
C ALA A 142 25.30 28.01 -54.60
N GLN A 143 24.36 28.94 -54.79
CA GLN A 143 24.50 30.02 -55.77
C GLN A 143 25.65 30.95 -55.38
N ALA A 144 25.82 31.31 -54.10
CA ALA A 144 27.00 32.07 -53.67
C ALA A 144 28.31 31.34 -53.99
N ILE A 145 28.42 30.05 -53.70
CA ILE A 145 29.62 29.24 -54.01
C ILE A 145 29.91 29.25 -55.51
N LEU A 146 28.88 29.01 -56.34
CA LEU A 146 28.99 28.90 -57.79
C LEU A 146 29.25 30.23 -58.49
N GLU A 147 28.53 31.29 -58.10
CA GLU A 147 28.57 32.62 -58.73
C GLU A 147 29.67 33.56 -58.18
N SER A 148 30.46 33.09 -57.21
CA SER A 148 31.67 33.79 -56.73
C SER A 148 32.97 32.99 -56.89
N GLY A 149 32.87 31.69 -57.17
CA GLY A 149 34.01 30.77 -57.11
C GLY A 149 34.65 30.75 -55.72
N TRP A 150 33.87 30.43 -54.68
CA TRP A 150 34.31 30.45 -53.26
C TRP A 150 34.79 31.82 -52.76
N GLY A 151 34.12 32.90 -53.19
CA GLY A 151 34.44 34.27 -52.85
C GLY A 151 35.69 34.82 -53.56
N GLN A 152 36.33 34.04 -54.43
CA GLN A 152 37.63 34.39 -55.03
C GLN A 152 37.52 35.24 -56.31
N SER A 153 36.32 35.45 -56.87
CA SER A 153 36.17 36.32 -58.05
C SER A 153 36.57 37.77 -57.74
N LEU A 154 37.05 38.51 -58.75
CA LEU A 154 37.52 39.89 -58.59
C LEU A 154 36.44 40.82 -58.01
N LEU A 155 35.18 40.60 -58.40
CA LEU A 155 34.02 41.32 -57.91
C LEU A 155 33.65 40.93 -56.46
N SER A 156 33.82 39.65 -56.09
CA SER A 156 33.62 39.18 -54.71
C SER A 156 34.67 39.72 -53.75
N THR A 157 35.92 39.84 -54.20
CA THR A 157 37.05 40.31 -53.37
C THR A 157 37.12 41.83 -53.26
N GLN A 158 36.77 42.60 -54.30
CA GLN A 158 36.81 44.07 -54.26
C GLN A 158 35.51 44.74 -53.78
N ALA A 159 34.37 44.05 -53.90
CA ALA A 159 33.05 44.63 -53.64
C ALA A 159 32.10 43.75 -52.81
N ASN A 160 32.56 42.61 -52.29
CA ASN A 160 31.76 41.62 -51.56
C ASN A 160 30.56 41.06 -52.34
N ASN A 161 30.50 41.26 -53.66
CA ASN A 161 29.32 40.98 -54.48
C ASN A 161 29.39 39.57 -55.09
N LEU A 162 28.78 38.61 -54.38
CA LEU A 162 28.88 37.17 -54.64
C LEU A 162 28.01 36.67 -55.81
N PHE A 163 27.15 37.52 -56.39
CA PHE A 163 26.14 37.15 -57.38
C PHE A 163 26.16 38.03 -58.64
N GLY A 164 27.09 38.97 -58.72
CA GLY A 164 27.21 39.87 -59.87
C GLY A 164 26.05 40.86 -60.05
N ILE A 165 25.37 41.25 -58.97
CA ILE A 165 24.20 42.15 -59.06
C ILE A 165 24.66 43.55 -59.50
N LYS A 166 24.03 44.10 -60.56
CA LYS A 166 24.32 45.42 -61.14
C LYS A 166 23.59 46.56 -60.41
N GLY A 167 24.04 47.80 -60.63
CA GLY A 167 23.58 49.02 -59.95
C GLY A 167 24.37 49.33 -58.67
N ASP A 168 23.76 50.06 -57.73
CA ASP A 168 24.32 50.36 -56.41
C ASP A 168 23.62 49.60 -55.27
N TYR A 169 24.25 49.60 -54.10
CA TYR A 169 23.65 49.21 -52.82
C TYR A 169 23.85 50.35 -51.82
N ASN A 170 22.78 51.05 -51.46
CA ASN A 170 22.82 52.24 -50.58
C ASN A 170 23.85 53.30 -51.06
N GLY A 171 23.89 53.55 -52.37
CA GLY A 171 24.85 54.46 -53.02
C GLY A 171 26.25 53.87 -53.24
N GLN A 172 26.54 52.66 -52.76
CA GLN A 172 27.84 52.01 -52.91
C GLN A 172 27.87 51.10 -54.16
N SER A 173 28.88 51.31 -55.00
CA SER A 173 29.09 50.52 -56.21
C SER A 173 30.59 50.43 -56.57
N VAL A 174 30.91 49.55 -57.52
CA VAL A 174 32.19 49.52 -58.23
C VAL A 174 31.92 49.51 -59.73
N LEU A 175 32.76 50.19 -60.51
CA LEU A 175 32.74 50.08 -61.97
C LEU A 175 33.72 48.99 -62.39
N MET A 176 33.25 47.97 -63.11
CA MET A 176 34.09 46.87 -63.61
C MET A 176 33.74 46.51 -65.04
N PRO A 177 34.71 46.02 -65.84
CA PRO A 177 34.42 45.40 -67.12
C PRO A 177 33.56 44.14 -66.91
N THR A 178 32.50 44.02 -67.70
CA THR A 178 31.69 42.81 -67.86
C THR A 178 31.57 42.53 -69.35
N GLN A 179 31.36 41.28 -69.74
CA GLN A 179 30.90 41.00 -71.09
C GLN A 179 29.37 41.13 -71.14
N GLU A 180 28.86 41.69 -72.23
CA GLU A 180 27.44 41.72 -72.58
C GLU A 180 27.27 41.16 -73.99
N TYR A 181 26.15 40.48 -74.25
CA TYR A 181 25.85 39.88 -75.54
C TYR A 181 24.90 40.78 -76.35
N TYR A 182 25.44 41.51 -77.33
CA TYR A 182 24.69 42.42 -78.20
C TYR A 182 24.83 42.00 -79.66
N ASN A 183 23.71 41.98 -80.39
CA ASN A 183 23.65 41.74 -81.85
C ASN A 183 24.42 40.49 -82.32
N GLY A 184 24.36 39.39 -81.56
CA GLY A 184 24.99 38.11 -81.91
C GLY A 184 26.45 37.95 -81.44
N HIS A 185 27.06 39.00 -80.89
CA HIS A 185 28.46 38.99 -80.46
C HIS A 185 28.64 39.48 -79.03
N TRP A 186 29.79 39.11 -78.45
CA TRP A 186 30.23 39.55 -77.14
C TRP A 186 30.99 40.86 -77.22
N ILE A 187 30.62 41.81 -76.37
CA ILE A 187 31.38 43.06 -76.17
C ILE A 187 31.70 43.26 -74.70
N THR A 188 32.91 43.72 -74.39
CA THR A 188 33.27 44.14 -73.04
C THR A 188 32.84 45.58 -72.83
N VAL A 189 32.03 45.83 -71.80
CA VAL A 189 31.62 47.18 -71.37
C VAL A 189 31.90 47.36 -69.88
N ASN A 190 32.11 48.59 -69.45
CA ASN A 190 32.16 48.89 -68.02
C ASN A 190 30.74 48.98 -67.46
N ALA A 191 30.39 48.05 -66.56
CA ALA A 191 29.12 48.05 -65.85
C ALA A 191 29.32 48.42 -64.38
N GLN A 192 28.30 49.08 -63.82
CA GLN A 192 28.23 49.40 -62.40
C GLN A 192 27.68 48.20 -61.64
N PHE A 193 28.45 47.67 -60.68
CA PHE A 193 28.06 46.56 -59.82
C PHE A 193 27.89 47.02 -58.37
N ARG A 194 26.95 46.40 -57.64
CA ARG A 194 26.68 46.71 -56.23
C ARG A 194 27.92 46.42 -55.39
N LYS A 195 28.17 47.26 -54.38
CA LYS A 195 29.25 47.06 -53.41
C LYS A 195 28.67 46.96 -52.00
N TYR A 196 28.96 45.86 -51.32
CA TYR A 196 28.37 45.53 -50.02
C TYR A 196 29.38 45.68 -48.87
N PRO A 197 28.91 45.96 -47.63
CA PRO A 197 29.77 45.98 -46.44
C PRO A 197 30.45 44.63 -46.18
N THR A 198 29.70 43.53 -46.25
CA THR A 198 30.19 42.15 -46.16
C THR A 198 29.47 41.24 -47.15
N TRP A 199 29.89 39.98 -47.22
CA TRP A 199 29.18 38.94 -47.96
C TRP A 199 27.73 38.69 -47.45
N ASN A 200 27.43 38.96 -46.18
CA ASN A 200 26.08 38.72 -45.63
C ASN A 200 25.03 39.67 -46.23
N GLU A 201 25.38 40.94 -46.47
CA GLU A 201 24.48 41.86 -47.18
C GLU A 201 24.31 41.45 -48.65
N SER A 202 25.35 40.91 -49.30
CA SER A 202 25.25 40.46 -50.70
C SER A 202 24.30 39.27 -50.89
N ILE A 203 24.27 38.32 -49.95
CA ILE A 203 23.39 37.15 -50.03
C ILE A 203 21.97 37.46 -49.51
N GLU A 204 21.82 38.42 -48.59
CA GLU A 204 20.50 38.95 -48.26
C GLU A 204 19.88 39.71 -49.45
N ASP A 205 20.65 40.57 -50.13
CA ASP A 205 20.17 41.36 -51.27
C ASP A 205 19.97 40.52 -52.54
N HIS A 206 20.67 39.37 -52.67
CA HIS A 206 20.30 38.32 -53.63
C HIS A 206 18.92 37.73 -53.34
N GLY A 207 18.63 37.43 -52.06
CA GLY A 207 17.30 37.04 -51.61
C GLY A 207 16.22 38.08 -51.97
N ARG A 208 16.55 39.37 -51.80
CA ARG A 208 15.68 40.49 -52.22
C ARG A 208 15.49 40.51 -53.73
N PHE A 209 16.55 40.40 -54.52
CA PHE A 209 16.52 40.42 -55.99
C PHE A 209 15.60 39.33 -56.56
N LEU A 210 15.67 38.11 -56.01
CA LEU A 210 14.74 37.03 -56.38
C LEU A 210 13.30 37.39 -56.00
N ALA A 211 13.03 37.86 -54.78
CA ALA A 211 11.67 38.11 -54.33
C ALA A 211 10.98 39.36 -54.91
N VAL A 212 11.72 40.37 -55.39
CA VAL A 212 11.12 41.52 -56.10
C VAL A 212 10.90 41.25 -57.60
N ASN A 213 11.50 40.21 -58.16
CA ASN A 213 11.38 39.86 -59.56
C ASN A 213 10.28 38.80 -59.74
N SER A 214 9.13 39.19 -60.30
CA SER A 214 7.94 38.34 -60.47
C SER A 214 8.21 37.03 -61.20
N ARG A 215 9.25 36.97 -62.04
CA ARG A 215 9.77 35.75 -62.67
C ARG A 215 9.99 34.60 -61.66
N TYR A 216 10.50 34.92 -60.47
CA TYR A 216 10.90 33.95 -59.45
C TYR A 216 9.92 33.87 -58.27
N SER A 217 8.69 34.39 -58.41
CA SER A 217 7.70 34.33 -57.31
C SER A 217 7.25 32.91 -56.96
N ASN A 218 7.41 31.98 -57.91
CA ASN A 218 7.08 30.55 -57.83
C ASN A 218 7.97 29.75 -56.86
N LEU A 219 9.24 30.13 -56.66
CA LEU A 219 10.22 29.37 -55.87
C LEU A 219 10.26 29.76 -54.39
N LEU A 220 9.67 30.91 -54.05
CA LEU A 220 9.70 31.47 -52.70
C LEU A 220 8.96 30.57 -51.70
N ARG A 221 9.54 30.40 -50.51
CA ARG A 221 9.03 29.62 -49.36
C ARG A 221 8.88 28.12 -49.61
N LYS A 222 9.40 27.58 -50.72
CA LYS A 222 9.52 26.13 -50.95
C LYS A 222 10.64 25.54 -50.09
N SER A 223 10.40 24.35 -49.53
CA SER A 223 11.30 23.65 -48.62
C SER A 223 12.14 22.54 -49.27
N ASN A 224 11.97 22.30 -50.58
CA ASN A 224 12.71 21.28 -51.32
C ASN A 224 13.71 21.96 -52.27
N TYR A 225 15.00 21.86 -51.97
CA TYR A 225 16.04 22.49 -52.78
C TYR A 225 16.07 22.00 -54.23
N LYS A 226 15.74 20.72 -54.50
CA LYS A 226 15.71 20.17 -55.87
C LYS A 226 14.58 20.75 -56.71
N GLU A 227 13.47 21.12 -56.07
CA GLU A 227 12.36 21.84 -56.71
C GLU A 227 12.79 23.29 -57.00
N VAL A 228 13.36 23.98 -56.00
CA VAL A 228 13.81 25.38 -56.13
C VAL A 228 14.89 25.54 -57.22
N THR A 229 15.88 24.64 -57.29
CA THR A 229 16.94 24.70 -58.31
C THR A 229 16.42 24.37 -59.70
N SER A 230 15.45 23.45 -59.82
CA SER A 230 14.77 23.18 -61.10
C SER A 230 13.99 24.41 -61.59
N LEU A 231 13.30 25.12 -60.68
CA LEU A 231 12.58 26.37 -61.00
C LEU A 231 13.55 27.47 -61.43
N LEU A 232 14.65 27.71 -60.70
CA LEU A 232 15.70 28.65 -61.12
C LEU A 232 16.21 28.39 -62.55
N GLN A 233 16.29 27.12 -62.97
CA GLN A 233 16.68 26.76 -64.32
C GLN A 233 15.53 26.94 -65.34
N SER A 234 14.28 26.56 -65.03
CA SER A 234 13.15 26.78 -65.95
C SER A 234 12.85 28.26 -66.19
N ASP A 235 13.06 29.08 -65.16
CA ASP A 235 12.77 30.51 -65.17
C ASP A 235 13.92 31.34 -65.78
N GLY A 236 14.99 30.66 -66.24
CA GLY A 236 16.12 31.27 -66.91
C GLY A 236 16.94 32.19 -66.01
N TYR A 237 17.28 31.75 -64.79
CA TYR A 237 18.31 32.39 -63.96
C TYR A 237 19.70 32.24 -64.60
N ALA A 238 19.94 31.10 -65.26
CA ALA A 238 21.21 30.75 -65.89
C ALA A 238 20.99 30.20 -67.30
N THR A 239 21.98 30.40 -68.18
CA THR A 239 21.98 29.87 -69.56
C THR A 239 22.41 28.40 -69.65
N SER A 240 22.97 27.83 -68.58
CA SER A 240 23.52 26.47 -68.58
C SER A 240 22.43 25.39 -68.42
N PRO A 241 22.45 24.32 -69.26
CA PRO A 241 21.51 23.20 -69.12
C PRO A 241 21.76 22.33 -67.88
N THR A 242 22.88 22.51 -67.16
CA THR A 242 23.24 21.74 -65.95
C THR A 242 23.24 22.58 -64.67
N TYR A 243 22.60 23.76 -64.68
CA TYR A 243 22.61 24.67 -63.54
C TYR A 243 21.99 24.06 -62.28
N ALA A 244 20.78 23.51 -62.39
CA ALA A 244 20.07 22.90 -61.26
C ALA A 244 20.85 21.69 -60.69
N ALA A 245 21.44 20.87 -61.56
CA ALA A 245 22.27 19.73 -61.17
C ALA A 245 23.54 20.19 -60.43
N SER A 246 24.18 21.28 -60.88
CA SER A 246 25.36 21.86 -60.24
C SER A 246 25.05 22.41 -58.84
N LEU A 247 23.93 23.13 -58.69
CA LEU A 247 23.47 23.62 -57.39
C LEU A 247 23.11 22.47 -56.45
N ASN A 248 22.34 21.48 -56.92
CA ASN A 248 21.98 20.30 -56.12
C ASN A 248 23.22 19.54 -55.62
N ARG A 249 24.23 19.38 -56.48
CA ARG A 249 25.53 18.79 -56.09
C ARG A 249 26.21 19.61 -54.99
N ILE A 250 26.30 20.93 -55.12
CA ILE A 250 26.94 21.78 -54.09
C ILE A 250 26.19 21.71 -52.75
N ILE A 251 24.85 21.63 -52.78
CA ILE A 251 24.02 21.48 -51.56
C ILE A 251 24.29 20.15 -50.85
N GLU A 252 24.49 19.07 -51.62
CA GLU A 252 24.75 17.73 -51.11
C GLU A 252 26.21 17.54 -50.66
N GLU A 253 27.18 18.04 -51.43
CA GLU A 253 28.63 17.92 -51.20
C GLU A 253 29.13 18.75 -50.00
N TYR A 254 28.42 19.83 -49.64
CA TYR A 254 28.73 20.69 -48.49
C TYR A 254 27.63 20.73 -47.42
N HIS A 255 26.68 19.79 -47.46
CA HIS A 255 25.60 19.62 -46.48
C HIS A 255 24.75 20.88 -46.20
N LEU A 256 24.61 21.76 -47.20
CA LEU A 256 23.95 23.07 -47.02
C LEU A 256 22.46 22.95 -46.68
N TYR A 257 21.84 21.79 -46.94
CA TYR A 257 20.48 21.46 -46.50
C TYR A 257 20.29 21.51 -44.97
N ASP A 258 21.37 21.43 -44.17
CA ASP A 258 21.26 21.64 -42.72
C ASP A 258 20.93 23.09 -42.35
N TRP A 259 21.16 24.04 -43.25
CA TRP A 259 20.72 25.42 -43.08
C TRP A 259 19.20 25.51 -43.28
N ASP A 260 18.66 24.79 -44.25
CA ASP A 260 17.22 24.68 -44.50
C ASP A 260 16.52 24.03 -43.30
N ASN A 261 17.05 22.92 -42.80
CA ASN A 261 16.57 22.28 -41.57
C ASN A 261 16.56 23.25 -40.38
N SER A 262 17.58 24.10 -40.25
CA SER A 262 17.67 25.10 -39.18
C SER A 262 16.66 26.26 -39.26
N VAL A 263 15.90 26.38 -40.36
CA VAL A 263 14.85 27.40 -40.53
C VAL A 263 13.45 26.85 -40.86
N ILE A 264 13.34 25.58 -41.28
CA ILE A 264 12.08 24.90 -41.62
C ILE A 264 11.66 23.91 -40.53
N ASN A 265 12.59 23.11 -39.99
CA ASN A 265 12.32 21.98 -39.10
C ASN A 265 12.66 22.29 -37.63
N VAL A 266 12.38 23.51 -37.18
CA VAL A 266 12.76 23.96 -35.83
C VAL A 266 11.75 23.46 -34.79
N ASN A 267 12.24 22.74 -33.79
CA ASN A 267 11.51 22.33 -32.60
C ASN A 267 12.45 22.43 -31.38
N VAL A 268 12.37 23.54 -30.64
CA VAL A 268 13.27 23.86 -29.52
C VAL A 268 12.47 24.35 -28.31
N ALA A 269 12.94 24.02 -27.10
CA ALA A 269 12.24 24.35 -25.86
C ALA A 269 13.20 24.34 -24.66
N ASP A 270 12.81 24.99 -23.56
CA ASP A 270 13.45 24.83 -22.24
C ASP A 270 12.42 24.92 -21.10
N LEU A 271 12.66 24.16 -20.04
CA LEU A 271 11.87 24.10 -18.81
C LEU A 271 12.60 24.84 -17.69
N ASN A 272 12.61 26.17 -17.81
CA ASN A 272 13.28 27.10 -16.89
C ASN A 272 12.99 26.75 -15.41
N SER A 273 11.76 26.39 -15.06
CA SER A 273 11.39 25.92 -13.71
C SER A 273 10.28 24.87 -13.73
N ALA A 274 10.39 23.89 -12.84
CA ALA A 274 9.35 22.94 -12.50
C ALA A 274 9.49 22.57 -11.02
N VAL A 275 8.60 23.11 -10.17
CA VAL A 275 8.71 23.03 -8.70
C VAL A 275 7.35 22.73 -8.09
N VAL A 276 7.31 21.75 -7.18
CA VAL A 276 6.14 21.51 -6.33
C VAL A 276 6.15 22.52 -5.16
N SER A 277 5.05 23.25 -5.01
CA SER A 277 4.85 24.25 -3.97
C SER A 277 3.41 24.13 -3.42
N GLY A 278 3.31 23.71 -2.16
CA GLY A 278 2.03 23.33 -1.54
C GLY A 278 1.29 22.28 -2.36
N ASP A 279 0.06 22.58 -2.73
CA ASP A 279 -0.81 21.72 -3.54
C ASP A 279 -0.66 21.92 -5.06
N THR A 280 0.39 22.60 -5.52
CA THR A 280 0.58 22.93 -6.94
C THR A 280 1.94 22.51 -7.47
N LEU A 281 1.97 21.97 -8.68
CA LEU A 281 3.18 21.95 -9.51
C LEU A 281 3.21 23.25 -10.33
N GLN A 282 4.19 24.09 -10.08
CA GLN A 282 4.41 25.34 -10.82
C GLN A 282 5.44 25.09 -11.92
N VAL A 283 5.06 25.33 -13.17
CA VAL A 283 5.91 25.11 -14.36
C VAL A 283 6.05 26.37 -15.18
N TYR A 284 7.29 26.76 -15.46
CA TYR A 284 7.65 27.93 -16.26
C TYR A 284 8.69 27.52 -17.30
N GLY A 285 8.49 27.93 -18.54
CA GLY A 285 9.36 27.57 -19.65
C GLY A 285 8.86 28.13 -20.97
N TRP A 286 9.38 27.59 -22.06
CA TRP A 286 8.99 27.92 -23.43
C TRP A 286 9.21 26.73 -24.35
N HIS A 287 8.46 26.68 -25.45
CA HIS A 287 8.63 25.75 -26.57
C HIS A 287 8.29 26.53 -27.82
N ALA A 288 9.23 26.64 -28.77
CA ALA A 288 9.10 27.36 -30.03
C ALA A 288 9.32 26.38 -31.20
N THR A 289 8.38 26.39 -32.15
CA THR A 289 8.49 25.61 -33.39
C THR A 289 7.98 26.41 -34.60
N THR A 290 8.48 26.07 -35.78
CA THR A 290 7.99 26.54 -37.08
C THR A 290 6.54 26.14 -37.34
N ASN A 291 6.10 24.96 -36.87
CA ASN A 291 4.74 24.44 -37.09
C ASN A 291 3.64 25.22 -36.34
N ALA A 292 4.00 26.09 -35.38
CA ALA A 292 3.06 26.80 -34.50
C ALA A 292 2.09 27.75 -35.21
N THR A 293 2.29 28.08 -36.49
CA THR A 293 1.31 28.82 -37.31
C THR A 293 0.09 27.98 -37.67
N ASN A 294 0.31 26.69 -37.86
CA ASN A 294 -0.69 25.71 -38.30
C ASN A 294 -1.31 25.01 -37.07
N GLU A 295 -0.48 24.79 -36.05
CA GLU A 295 -0.80 24.06 -34.83
C GLU A 295 -1.25 25.00 -33.69
N LYS A 296 -2.42 25.63 -33.89
CA LYS A 296 -2.91 26.74 -33.04
C LYS A 296 -3.25 26.37 -31.59
N ASN A 297 -3.37 25.09 -31.26
CA ASN A 297 -3.68 24.62 -29.91
C ASN A 297 -2.40 24.26 -29.17
N SER A 298 -2.32 24.58 -27.87
CA SER A 298 -1.12 24.31 -27.06
C SER A 298 -1.48 23.59 -25.77
N PHE A 299 -0.63 22.64 -25.38
CA PHE A 299 -0.85 21.79 -24.22
C PHE A 299 0.46 21.55 -23.43
N LEU A 300 0.29 21.24 -22.15
CA LEU A 300 1.29 20.59 -21.31
C LEU A 300 0.74 19.23 -20.86
N PHE A 301 1.56 18.19 -21.02
CA PHE A 301 1.26 16.84 -20.58
C PHE A 301 2.16 16.50 -19.39
N LEU A 302 1.57 16.00 -18.30
CA LEU A 302 2.29 15.26 -17.28
C LEU A 302 2.30 13.78 -17.69
N LEU A 303 3.50 13.30 -18.00
CA LEU A 303 3.75 11.89 -18.25
C LEU A 303 4.36 11.26 -17.00
N ASP A 304 4.06 10.00 -16.76
CA ASP A 304 4.69 9.18 -15.72
C ASP A 304 6.21 9.08 -15.98
N ALA A 305 7.05 9.34 -14.98
CA ALA A 305 8.50 9.48 -15.21
C ALA A 305 9.16 8.19 -15.69
N ASP A 306 8.66 7.02 -15.29
CA ASP A 306 9.21 5.74 -15.68
C ASP A 306 8.64 5.32 -17.05
N SER A 307 7.33 5.06 -17.07
CA SER A 307 6.62 4.49 -18.23
C SER A 307 6.37 5.45 -19.40
N LYS A 308 6.53 6.77 -19.18
CA LYS A 308 6.16 7.85 -20.13
C LYS A 308 4.68 7.87 -20.54
N ALA A 309 3.82 7.08 -19.90
CA ALA A 309 2.39 7.08 -20.14
C ALA A 309 1.77 8.44 -19.76
N GLU A 310 0.80 8.92 -20.54
CA GLU A 310 0.04 10.11 -20.19
C GLU A 310 -0.72 9.89 -18.87
N VAL A 311 -0.54 10.82 -17.92
CA VAL A 311 -1.33 10.84 -16.69
C VAL A 311 -2.38 11.94 -16.78
N LYS A 312 -2.00 13.14 -17.24
CA LYS A 312 -2.92 14.27 -17.51
C LYS A 312 -2.40 15.20 -18.59
N ARG A 313 -3.29 15.69 -19.45
CA ARG A 313 -3.08 16.86 -20.32
C ARG A 313 -3.77 18.11 -19.78
N TYR A 314 -3.15 19.26 -20.01
CA TYR A 314 -3.65 20.59 -19.69
C TYR A 314 -3.54 21.47 -20.93
N ARG A 315 -4.65 22.03 -21.40
CA ARG A 315 -4.64 23.02 -22.49
C ARG A 315 -4.18 24.37 -21.92
N ILE A 316 -3.22 25.00 -22.57
CA ILE A 316 -2.56 26.22 -22.10
C ILE A 316 -2.72 27.37 -23.09
N GLN A 317 -2.62 28.60 -22.59
CA GLN A 317 -2.44 29.78 -23.43
C GLN A 317 -0.97 30.18 -23.43
N ARG A 318 -0.39 30.34 -24.63
CA ARG A 318 1.01 30.72 -24.78
C ARG A 318 1.24 32.16 -24.28
N LYS A 319 2.42 32.39 -23.72
CA LYS A 319 2.83 33.65 -23.09
C LYS A 319 4.03 34.25 -23.83
N ASN A 320 4.11 35.59 -23.82
CA ASN A 320 5.13 36.31 -24.56
C ASN A 320 6.55 35.99 -24.04
N ARG A 321 7.49 35.76 -24.95
CA ARG A 321 8.91 35.53 -24.69
C ARG A 321 9.76 36.27 -25.73
N GLN A 322 9.93 37.58 -25.54
CA GLN A 322 10.77 38.41 -26.40
C GLN A 322 12.24 37.95 -26.44
N ASP A 323 12.75 37.38 -25.34
CA ASP A 323 14.07 36.74 -25.27
C ASP A 323 14.19 35.56 -26.24
N VAL A 324 13.18 34.67 -26.27
CA VAL A 324 13.12 33.55 -27.21
C VAL A 324 12.94 34.05 -28.65
N LYS A 325 12.18 35.13 -28.87
CA LYS A 325 12.09 35.77 -30.19
C LYS A 325 13.40 36.40 -30.64
N ASN A 326 14.21 36.93 -29.73
CA ASN A 326 15.53 37.48 -30.07
C ASN A 326 16.54 36.38 -30.39
N ALA A 327 16.47 35.22 -29.71
CA ALA A 327 17.31 34.05 -29.99
C ALA A 327 16.88 33.29 -31.26
N TYR A 328 15.57 33.24 -31.55
CA TYR A 328 14.99 32.54 -32.70
C TYR A 328 14.11 33.50 -33.54
N PRO A 329 14.69 34.55 -34.14
CA PRO A 329 13.94 35.60 -34.84
C PRO A 329 13.11 35.08 -36.02
N ASN A 330 13.54 33.97 -36.60
CA ASN A 330 12.98 33.42 -37.83
C ASN A 330 11.88 32.37 -37.58
N VAL A 331 11.73 31.94 -36.33
CA VAL A 331 10.68 31.00 -35.92
C VAL A 331 9.40 31.78 -35.61
N ALA A 332 8.32 31.47 -36.33
CA ALA A 332 7.03 32.17 -36.19
C ALA A 332 6.46 32.07 -34.77
N GLY A 333 6.51 30.89 -34.15
CA GLY A 333 6.04 30.66 -32.78
C GLY A 333 6.89 31.28 -31.67
N ALA A 334 8.12 31.76 -31.94
CA ALA A 334 9.09 32.10 -30.89
C ALA A 334 8.62 33.19 -29.91
N LEU A 335 7.90 34.21 -30.39
CA LEU A 335 7.40 35.27 -29.53
C LEU A 335 6.30 34.79 -28.57
N ASN A 336 5.48 33.83 -28.99
CA ASN A 336 4.39 33.23 -28.22
C ASN A 336 4.69 31.75 -27.93
N SER A 337 5.87 31.50 -27.37
CA SER A 337 6.41 30.18 -27.04
C SER A 337 6.23 29.80 -25.57
N GLY A 338 6.12 30.80 -24.69
CA GLY A 338 6.17 30.65 -23.24
C GLY A 338 4.96 29.97 -22.62
N PHE A 339 5.15 29.42 -21.42
CA PHE A 339 4.10 28.95 -20.53
C PHE A 339 4.48 29.24 -19.07
N ASN A 340 3.48 29.45 -18.20
CA ASN A 340 3.67 29.73 -16.77
C ASN A 340 2.41 29.28 -16.02
N GLU A 341 2.34 28.00 -15.66
CA GLU A 341 1.11 27.35 -15.20
C GLU A 341 1.24 26.83 -13.76
N LYS A 342 0.12 26.86 -13.04
CA LYS A 342 -0.03 26.28 -11.69
C LYS A 342 -0.95 25.07 -11.78
N ILE A 343 -0.36 23.89 -11.90
CA ILE A 343 -1.05 22.62 -12.08
C ILE A 343 -1.48 22.08 -10.71
N PRO A 344 -2.78 21.91 -10.41
CA PRO A 344 -3.23 21.38 -9.13
C PRO A 344 -2.85 19.90 -8.95
N LEU A 345 -2.28 19.57 -7.79
CA LEU A 345 -1.95 18.19 -7.40
C LEU A 345 -3.19 17.46 -6.89
N THR A 346 -3.44 16.26 -7.42
CA THR A 346 -4.52 15.37 -6.97
C THR A 346 -3.97 14.10 -6.30
N ALA A 347 -4.83 13.34 -5.62
CA ALA A 347 -4.42 12.19 -4.80
C ALA A 347 -3.75 11.05 -5.59
N ASP A 348 -3.98 10.96 -6.91
CA ASP A 348 -3.29 10.06 -7.84
C ASP A 348 -1.86 10.49 -8.19
N MET A 349 -1.46 11.72 -7.83
CA MET A 349 -0.16 12.31 -8.17
C MET A 349 0.87 12.29 -7.04
N TYR A 350 0.45 12.38 -5.77
CA TYR A 350 1.38 12.34 -4.65
C TYR A 350 2.14 11.01 -4.56
N GLY A 351 3.42 11.09 -4.19
CA GLY A 351 4.33 9.95 -4.13
C GLY A 351 4.76 9.40 -5.50
N ARG A 352 4.63 10.17 -6.58
CA ARG A 352 5.04 9.78 -7.95
C ARG A 352 6.03 10.78 -8.55
N SER A 353 6.78 10.30 -9.52
CA SER A 353 7.67 11.07 -10.36
C SER A 353 7.05 11.28 -11.74
N PHE A 354 7.21 12.47 -12.32
CA PHE A 354 6.68 12.85 -13.63
C PHE A 354 7.78 13.43 -14.52
N VAL A 355 7.54 13.43 -15.83
CA VAL A 355 8.21 14.32 -16.78
C VAL A 355 7.17 15.18 -17.50
N LEU A 356 7.58 16.37 -17.96
CA LEU A 356 6.70 17.31 -18.64
C LEU A 356 6.92 17.22 -20.16
N MET A 357 5.86 17.26 -20.95
CA MET A 357 5.94 17.43 -22.39
C MET A 357 5.09 18.64 -22.82
N SER A 358 5.59 19.46 -23.74
CA SER A 358 4.78 20.53 -24.36
C SER A 358 4.43 20.14 -25.78
N ARG A 359 3.13 20.23 -26.11
CA ARG A 359 2.59 19.94 -27.44
C ARG A 359 2.04 21.21 -28.09
N TYR A 360 2.29 21.36 -29.38
CA TYR A 360 1.43 22.12 -30.30
C TYR A 360 0.55 21.12 -31.06
N ALA A 361 -0.69 21.52 -31.41
CA ALA A 361 -1.62 20.68 -32.17
C ALA A 361 -2.54 21.50 -33.08
N SER A 362 -2.92 20.95 -34.23
CA SER A 362 -3.90 21.59 -35.13
C SER A 362 -5.34 21.49 -34.59
N ASP A 363 -5.69 20.39 -33.91
CA ASP A 363 -7.03 20.14 -33.40
C ASP A 363 -7.26 20.60 -31.94
N TYR A 364 -8.54 20.75 -31.57
CA TYR A 364 -8.96 21.24 -30.25
C TYR A 364 -8.58 20.32 -29.08
N ASN A 365 -8.42 19.00 -29.31
CA ASN A 365 -8.19 17.99 -28.27
C ASN A 365 -6.72 17.61 -28.10
N GLY A 366 -5.85 17.95 -29.05
CA GLY A 366 -4.40 17.74 -28.99
C GLY A 366 -3.94 16.37 -29.50
N ASN A 367 -4.61 15.85 -30.52
CA ASN A 367 -4.49 14.49 -31.06
C ASN A 367 -4.06 14.42 -32.55
N SER A 368 -4.01 15.54 -33.27
CA SER A 368 -3.73 15.55 -34.72
C SER A 368 -2.96 16.80 -35.16
N GLY A 369 -2.08 16.63 -36.16
CA GLY A 369 -1.12 17.66 -36.59
C GLY A 369 -0.32 18.20 -35.41
N ILE A 370 0.58 17.38 -34.85
CA ILE A 370 1.20 17.61 -33.55
C ILE A 370 2.72 17.80 -33.65
N THR A 371 3.23 18.76 -32.88
CA THR A 371 4.66 18.94 -32.62
C THR A 371 4.90 18.88 -31.11
N ASP A 372 5.62 17.85 -30.68
CA ASP A 372 5.95 17.58 -29.27
C ASP A 372 7.38 17.95 -28.92
N TYR A 373 7.57 18.44 -27.69
CA TYR A 373 8.87 18.52 -27.04
C TYR A 373 8.79 17.92 -25.63
N LEU A 374 9.57 16.85 -25.38
CA LEU A 374 9.67 16.19 -24.09
C LEU A 374 10.79 16.81 -23.24
N PHE A 375 10.44 17.45 -22.13
CA PHE A 375 11.42 17.95 -21.16
C PHE A 375 11.92 16.78 -20.31
N ASN A 376 13.14 16.32 -20.56
CA ASN A 376 13.77 15.19 -19.85
C ASN A 376 14.25 15.56 -18.42
N ARG A 377 13.40 16.22 -17.65
CA ARG A 377 13.62 16.67 -16.26
C ARG A 377 12.58 16.00 -15.37
N VAL A 378 13.04 15.12 -14.48
CA VAL A 378 12.14 14.42 -13.55
C VAL A 378 11.65 15.37 -12.45
N ILE A 379 10.34 15.36 -12.23
CA ILE A 379 9.60 16.17 -11.27
C ILE A 379 9.03 15.21 -10.21
N ASN A 380 9.61 15.22 -9.01
CA ASN A 380 9.17 14.37 -7.91
C ASN A 380 8.08 15.08 -7.10
N VAL A 381 6.88 14.48 -7.02
CA VAL A 381 5.82 14.95 -6.12
C VAL A 381 6.01 14.24 -4.77
N PRO A 382 6.15 14.98 -3.65
CA PRO A 382 6.46 14.40 -2.35
C PRO A 382 5.38 13.43 -1.87
N ASN A 383 5.75 12.58 -0.91
CA ASN A 383 4.76 11.78 -0.19
C ASN A 383 4.02 12.64 0.83
N VAL A 384 2.70 12.42 0.94
CA VAL A 384 1.84 13.02 1.97
C VAL A 384 1.32 11.94 2.90
N MET A 385 1.33 12.21 4.20
CA MET A 385 1.01 11.24 5.24
C MET A 385 0.32 11.94 6.42
N ALA A 386 -0.71 11.29 6.98
CA ALA A 386 -1.41 11.71 8.18
C ALA A 386 -1.89 10.47 8.95
N ALA A 387 -1.94 10.53 10.28
CA ALA A 387 -2.32 9.37 11.10
C ALA A 387 -2.78 9.79 12.49
N CYS A 388 -3.62 8.97 13.13
CA CYS A 388 -3.95 9.10 14.55
C CYS A 388 -4.21 7.72 15.19
N LEU A 389 -4.18 7.67 16.52
CA LEU A 389 -4.45 6.48 17.32
C LEU A 389 -5.67 6.73 18.20
N ASP A 390 -6.87 6.46 17.66
CA ASP A 390 -8.15 6.71 18.34
C ASP A 390 -8.25 5.99 19.70
N ASN A 391 -7.69 4.77 19.82
CA ASN A 391 -7.62 4.06 21.10
C ASN A 391 -6.35 3.19 21.24
N LEU A 392 -5.87 3.14 22.48
CA LEU A 392 -4.87 2.19 22.96
C LEU A 392 -5.17 1.92 24.44
N SER A 393 -5.60 0.70 24.77
CA SER A 393 -6.13 0.32 26.09
C SER A 393 -6.01 -1.18 26.36
N ILE A 394 -5.79 -1.59 27.61
CA ILE A 394 -5.88 -3.01 28.02
C ILE A 394 -7.29 -3.30 28.52
N LYS A 395 -7.92 -4.38 28.07
CA LYS A 395 -9.18 -4.92 28.61
C LYS A 395 -9.23 -6.44 28.41
N ASN A 396 -9.70 -7.20 29.41
CA ASN A 396 -9.85 -8.66 29.35
C ASN A 396 -8.57 -9.40 28.88
N ASN A 397 -7.41 -9.06 29.46
CA ASN A 397 -6.07 -9.53 29.07
C ASN A 397 -5.72 -9.38 27.56
N LYS A 398 -6.29 -8.37 26.90
CA LYS A 398 -5.98 -7.99 25.51
C LYS A 398 -5.66 -6.50 25.42
N ILE A 399 -4.70 -6.15 24.56
CA ILE A 399 -4.49 -4.79 24.06
C ILE A 399 -5.51 -4.55 22.94
N LYS A 400 -6.42 -3.61 23.13
CA LYS A 400 -7.23 -3.04 22.05
C LYS A 400 -6.46 -1.87 21.43
N ILE A 401 -6.27 -1.91 20.12
CA ILE A 401 -5.62 -0.86 19.32
C ILE A 401 -6.58 -0.44 18.22
N LYS A 402 -6.88 0.86 18.14
CA LYS A 402 -7.71 1.46 17.07
C LYS A 402 -7.09 2.76 16.60
N GLY A 403 -7.11 3.01 15.30
CA GLY A 403 -6.51 4.20 14.71
C GLY A 403 -6.67 4.24 13.20
N TRP A 404 -5.91 5.12 12.58
CA TRP A 404 -5.79 5.24 11.13
C TRP A 404 -4.42 5.78 10.73
N HIS A 405 -3.96 5.40 9.54
CA HIS A 405 -2.73 5.90 8.92
C HIS A 405 -2.99 6.00 7.42
N ALA A 406 -3.09 7.23 6.92
CA ALA A 406 -3.21 7.55 5.50
C ALA A 406 -1.83 7.99 4.97
N THR A 407 -1.43 7.48 3.80
CA THR A 407 -0.15 7.81 3.15
C THR A 407 -0.23 7.57 1.64
N SER A 408 0.34 8.46 0.83
CA SER A 408 0.44 8.26 -0.63
C SER A 408 1.30 7.04 -0.99
N SER A 409 2.27 6.68 -0.14
CA SER A 409 3.15 5.53 -0.31
C SER A 409 2.40 4.19 -0.37
N SER A 410 1.17 4.12 0.15
CA SER A 410 0.36 2.89 0.12
C SER A 410 -0.06 2.47 -1.29
N ARG A 411 0.13 3.33 -2.31
CA ARG A 411 -0.06 2.97 -3.73
C ARG A 411 0.79 1.74 -4.11
N ASN A 412 2.03 1.74 -3.64
CA ASN A 412 3.02 0.70 -3.96
C ASN A 412 3.14 -0.31 -2.81
N ALA A 413 3.00 0.17 -1.57
CA ALA A 413 3.12 -0.63 -0.34
C ALA A 413 1.79 -1.33 0.02
N LYS A 414 1.49 -2.44 -0.66
CA LYS A 414 0.23 -3.20 -0.54
C LYS A 414 0.00 -3.84 0.84
N ASN A 415 1.05 -4.18 1.56
CA ASN A 415 0.96 -4.89 2.84
C ASN A 415 0.89 -3.91 4.02
N SER A 416 0.13 -4.26 5.06
CA SER A 416 -0.09 -3.41 6.23
C SER A 416 0.15 -4.17 7.54
N TYR A 417 0.80 -3.50 8.49
CA TYR A 417 1.13 -4.08 9.80
C TYR A 417 0.88 -3.09 10.93
N LEU A 418 0.58 -3.62 12.11
CA LEU A 418 0.87 -2.95 13.38
C LEU A 418 2.07 -3.64 14.02
N ILE A 419 3.01 -2.86 14.54
CA ILE A 419 4.21 -3.35 15.21
C ILE A 419 4.20 -2.82 16.64
N LEU A 420 4.32 -3.74 17.61
CA LEU A 420 4.59 -3.38 18.99
C LEU A 420 6.09 -3.15 19.13
N MET A 421 6.48 -1.94 19.50
CA MET A 421 7.86 -1.55 19.75
C MET A 421 8.09 -1.48 21.26
N ASN A 422 9.09 -2.19 21.78
CA ASN A 422 9.47 -2.12 23.20
C ASN A 422 10.08 -0.73 23.49
N THR A 423 9.53 0.02 24.45
CA THR A 423 10.00 1.39 24.72
C THR A 423 11.35 1.44 25.43
N ALA A 424 11.78 0.35 26.08
CA ALA A 424 13.06 0.29 26.81
C ALA A 424 14.25 0.02 25.88
N THR A 425 14.07 -0.80 24.84
CA THR A 425 15.13 -1.10 23.84
C THR A 425 14.95 -0.35 22.53
N ASN A 426 13.80 0.31 22.32
CA ASN A 426 13.36 0.94 21.07
C ASN A 426 13.29 -0.03 19.85
N GLN A 427 13.38 -1.34 20.07
CA GLN A 427 13.32 -2.39 19.04
C GLN A 427 11.89 -2.87 18.79
N GLU A 428 11.66 -3.50 17.64
CA GLU A 428 10.47 -4.31 17.41
C GLU A 428 10.41 -5.45 18.42
N TYR A 429 9.26 -5.59 19.09
CA TYR A 429 8.92 -6.79 19.84
C TYR A 429 8.17 -7.79 18.94
N LYS A 430 7.15 -7.32 18.22
CA LYS A 430 6.36 -8.16 17.30
C LYS A 430 5.51 -7.35 16.32
N ARG A 431 5.58 -7.70 15.03
CA ARG A 431 4.61 -7.29 13.98
C ARG A 431 3.40 -8.20 13.88
N TYR A 432 2.28 -7.60 13.46
CA TYR A 432 0.98 -8.21 13.24
C TYR A 432 0.46 -7.71 11.89
N LYS A 433 0.25 -8.61 10.91
CA LYS A 433 -0.32 -8.25 9.61
C LYS A 433 -1.80 -7.88 9.79
N ILE A 434 -2.25 -6.80 9.16
CA ILE A 434 -3.61 -6.24 9.34
C ILE A 434 -4.31 -5.94 8.02
N SER A 435 -5.63 -6.07 8.03
CA SER A 435 -6.51 -5.50 6.99
C SER A 435 -6.89 -4.07 7.36
N ARG A 436 -6.88 -3.16 6.37
CA ARG A 436 -7.31 -1.77 6.56
C ARG A 436 -8.83 -1.63 6.45
N VAL A 437 -9.43 -0.89 7.38
CA VAL A 437 -10.88 -0.63 7.45
C VAL A 437 -11.24 0.78 6.98
N THR A 438 -12.51 0.98 6.62
CA THR A 438 -13.04 2.22 6.04
C THR A 438 -13.08 3.36 7.06
N ARG A 439 -12.72 4.58 6.63
CA ARG A 439 -12.74 5.82 7.43
C ARG A 439 -13.15 7.03 6.57
N MET A 440 -14.47 7.24 6.42
CA MET A 440 -15.02 8.33 5.62
C MET A 440 -14.78 9.72 6.25
N ASP A 441 -14.69 9.77 7.58
CA ASP A 441 -14.23 10.92 8.36
C ASP A 441 -12.81 11.35 7.96
N VAL A 442 -11.89 10.38 7.86
CA VAL A 442 -10.51 10.62 7.43
C VAL A 442 -10.45 10.99 5.95
N ALA A 443 -11.31 10.42 5.10
CA ALA A 443 -11.44 10.83 3.69
C ALA A 443 -11.89 12.29 3.54
N ALA A 444 -12.85 12.74 4.36
CA ALA A 444 -13.33 14.12 4.35
C ALA A 444 -12.28 15.12 4.86
N ALA A 445 -11.51 14.74 5.90
CA ALA A 445 -10.45 15.58 6.46
C ALA A 445 -9.16 15.61 5.60
N TYR A 446 -8.84 14.51 4.91
CA TYR A 446 -7.60 14.35 4.13
C TYR A 446 -7.83 13.89 2.68
N PRO A 447 -8.68 14.57 1.88
CA PRO A 447 -9.09 14.11 0.54
C PRO A 447 -7.95 14.03 -0.49
N LYS A 448 -6.79 14.63 -0.19
CA LYS A 448 -5.58 14.58 -1.02
C LYS A 448 -4.76 13.31 -0.84
N ILE A 449 -5.02 12.50 0.21
CA ILE A 449 -4.27 11.28 0.49
C ILE A 449 -5.07 10.07 -0.03
N LEU A 450 -4.53 9.40 -1.05
CA LEU A 450 -5.23 8.36 -1.85
C LEU A 450 -6.00 7.31 -1.02
N ASN A 451 -5.40 6.85 0.09
CA ASN A 451 -5.95 5.80 0.93
C ASN A 451 -6.71 6.31 2.17
N ALA A 452 -6.97 7.62 2.29
CA ALA A 452 -7.62 8.21 3.48
C ALA A 452 -8.92 7.48 3.87
N GLY A 453 -9.78 7.18 2.88
CA GLY A 453 -11.01 6.41 3.07
C GLY A 453 -10.83 4.94 3.47
N LYS A 454 -9.62 4.37 3.36
CA LYS A 454 -9.27 2.98 3.76
C LYS A 454 -7.94 2.94 4.51
N SER A 455 -7.79 3.88 5.45
CA SER A 455 -6.60 4.11 6.28
C SER A 455 -6.67 3.45 7.66
N GLY A 456 -7.89 3.11 8.10
CA GLY A 456 -8.20 2.67 9.46
C GLY A 456 -7.65 1.29 9.82
N PHE A 457 -7.52 1.04 11.11
CA PHE A 457 -7.20 -0.27 11.68
C PHE A 457 -7.88 -0.45 13.04
N GLU A 458 -8.28 -1.68 13.36
CA GLU A 458 -8.74 -2.09 14.69
C GLU A 458 -8.30 -3.53 14.95
N VAL A 459 -7.61 -3.76 16.07
CA VAL A 459 -6.98 -5.05 16.41
C VAL A 459 -7.07 -5.31 17.91
N GLU A 460 -7.29 -6.57 18.29
CA GLU A 460 -7.05 -7.06 19.65
C GLU A 460 -5.83 -7.98 19.69
N ILE A 461 -4.87 -7.68 20.55
CA ILE A 461 -3.65 -8.49 20.76
C ILE A 461 -3.70 -9.10 22.17
N PRO A 462 -3.69 -10.43 22.35
CA PRO A 462 -3.57 -11.05 23.67
C PRO A 462 -2.27 -10.65 24.38
N VAL A 463 -2.35 -10.30 25.66
CA VAL A 463 -1.16 -10.00 26.48
C VAL A 463 -0.52 -11.32 26.90
N THR A 464 0.69 -11.59 26.41
CA THR A 464 1.46 -12.80 26.76
C THR A 464 2.35 -12.57 27.98
N ARG A 465 2.78 -13.66 28.62
CA ARG A 465 3.56 -13.66 29.86
C ARG A 465 4.85 -12.84 29.75
N ASP A 466 5.52 -12.91 28.60
CA ASP A 466 6.76 -12.19 28.31
C ASP A 466 6.55 -10.69 27.98
N MET A 467 5.31 -10.23 27.81
CA MET A 467 4.99 -8.80 27.69
C MET A 467 4.77 -8.13 29.05
N GLN A 468 4.54 -8.89 30.12
CA GLN A 468 4.14 -8.37 31.43
C GLN A 468 5.20 -7.46 32.05
N GLY A 469 4.78 -6.33 32.61
CA GLY A 469 5.68 -5.32 33.16
C GLY A 469 6.54 -4.57 32.13
N LYS A 470 6.43 -4.87 30.83
CA LYS A 470 7.08 -4.10 29.76
C LYS A 470 6.14 -3.01 29.24
N SER A 471 6.75 -1.99 28.66
CA SER A 471 6.06 -0.86 28.04
C SER A 471 6.24 -0.90 26.52
N PHE A 472 5.16 -0.62 25.80
CA PHE A 472 5.12 -0.68 24.35
C PHE A 472 4.55 0.60 23.75
N LYS A 473 5.06 0.98 22.57
CA LYS A 473 4.43 1.97 21.68
C LYS A 473 4.02 1.27 20.38
N VAL A 474 3.02 1.81 19.69
CA VAL A 474 2.48 1.23 18.45
C VAL A 474 3.10 1.92 17.23
N LEU A 475 3.54 1.14 16.26
CA LEU A 475 3.94 1.61 14.93
C LEU A 475 2.97 1.04 13.88
N SER A 476 2.39 1.87 13.01
CA SER A 476 1.60 1.41 11.87
C SER A 476 2.42 1.52 10.59
N ARG A 477 2.64 0.38 9.91
CA ARG A 477 3.47 0.24 8.71
C ARG A 477 2.62 -0.04 7.48
N TYR A 478 3.03 0.55 6.35
CA TYR A 478 2.81 -0.01 5.02
C TYR A 478 4.15 -0.51 4.47
N ALA A 479 4.14 -1.69 3.83
CA ALA A 479 5.34 -2.32 3.25
C ALA A 479 5.06 -2.86 1.83
N THR A 480 6.08 -2.92 0.98
CA THR A 480 5.95 -3.51 -0.37
C THR A 480 6.03 -5.04 -0.36
N GLN A 481 6.82 -5.64 0.55
CA GLN A 481 6.98 -7.09 0.66
C GLN A 481 6.04 -7.72 1.70
N ASP A 482 5.76 -9.02 1.57
CA ASP A 482 4.78 -9.75 2.41
C ASP A 482 5.29 -10.12 3.82
N ASN A 483 6.61 -10.09 4.01
CA ASN A 483 7.29 -10.17 5.30
C ASN A 483 7.16 -8.87 6.15
N GLY A 484 6.73 -7.76 5.55
CA GLY A 484 6.69 -6.43 6.19
C GLY A 484 7.94 -5.56 5.97
N GLU A 485 8.75 -5.87 4.96
CA GLU A 485 9.96 -5.12 4.56
C GLU A 485 9.84 -4.53 3.13
N GLY A 486 10.97 -4.04 2.60
CA GLY A 486 11.06 -3.37 1.31
C GLY A 486 10.96 -1.85 1.44
N SER A 487 10.15 -1.19 0.62
CA SER A 487 9.86 0.24 0.77
C SER A 487 8.79 0.43 1.84
N LEU A 488 9.08 1.28 2.82
CA LEU A 488 8.28 1.44 4.03
C LEU A 488 7.60 2.81 4.11
N SER A 489 6.43 2.84 4.72
CA SER A 489 5.81 4.06 5.25
C SER A 489 5.37 3.75 6.68
N ASP A 490 6.10 4.29 7.65
CA ASP A 490 5.92 4.01 9.08
C ASP A 490 5.43 5.25 9.82
N VAL A 491 4.44 5.06 10.69
CA VAL A 491 4.05 6.04 11.72
C VAL A 491 4.23 5.40 13.09
N ILE A 492 5.04 6.01 13.95
CA ILE A 492 5.12 5.67 15.37
C ILE A 492 4.15 6.57 16.14
N PHE A 493 3.25 5.97 16.91
CA PHE A 493 2.38 6.70 17.82
C PHE A 493 3.03 6.80 19.20
N ASN A 494 3.20 8.02 19.70
CA ASN A 494 3.91 8.29 20.95
C ASN A 494 3.15 7.86 22.23
N LYS A 495 1.89 7.42 22.13
CA LYS A 495 1.13 6.91 23.26
C LYS A 495 1.69 5.54 23.68
N VAL A 496 2.24 5.48 24.89
CA VAL A 496 2.78 4.26 25.50
C VAL A 496 1.68 3.49 26.23
N ILE A 497 1.78 2.16 26.23
CA ILE A 497 0.98 1.26 27.05
C ILE A 497 1.88 0.31 27.85
N THR A 498 1.73 0.29 29.16
CA THR A 498 2.47 -0.60 30.07
C THR A 498 1.61 -1.81 30.41
N MET A 499 2.12 -3.02 30.22
CA MET A 499 1.41 -4.22 30.64
C MET A 499 1.48 -4.35 32.16
N PRO A 500 0.39 -4.70 32.85
CA PRO A 500 0.44 -4.97 34.29
C PRO A 500 1.44 -6.10 34.58
N LYS A 501 2.20 -5.96 35.66
CA LYS A 501 2.92 -7.09 36.26
C LYS A 501 1.88 -7.96 36.96
N GLN A 502 1.59 -9.14 36.43
CA GLN A 502 0.85 -10.16 37.16
C GLN A 502 1.68 -10.58 38.38
N LYS A 503 1.03 -10.74 39.54
CA LYS A 503 1.74 -11.16 40.77
C LYS A 503 1.85 -12.68 40.88
N ASN A 504 1.51 -13.40 39.79
CA ASN A 504 1.14 -14.81 39.79
C ASN A 504 -0.01 -15.06 40.79
N GLU A 505 -1.03 -14.21 40.77
CA GLU A 505 -2.17 -14.37 41.66
C GLU A 505 -2.88 -15.69 41.36
N ASN A 506 -2.84 -16.57 42.35
CA ASN A 506 -3.44 -17.89 42.40
C ASN A 506 -4.33 -17.91 43.65
N LYS A 507 -5.65 -17.90 43.44
CA LYS A 507 -6.66 -17.73 44.50
C LYS A 507 -7.80 -18.70 44.26
N ALA A 508 -8.16 -19.48 45.26
CA ALA A 508 -9.30 -20.38 45.20
C ALA A 508 -9.94 -20.51 46.58
N ASP A 509 -11.22 -20.89 46.58
CA ASP A 509 -11.93 -21.32 47.79
C ASP A 509 -12.99 -22.38 47.43
N LEU A 510 -13.47 -23.09 48.45
CA LEU A 510 -14.60 -24.01 48.36
C LEU A 510 -15.77 -23.43 49.15
N ASP A 511 -16.75 -22.84 48.46
CA ASP A 511 -17.97 -22.30 49.10
C ASP A 511 -18.73 -23.43 49.83
N GLU A 512 -18.82 -24.61 49.23
CA GLU A 512 -19.58 -25.76 49.76
C GLU A 512 -18.90 -27.11 49.43
N GLY A 513 -18.84 -28.02 50.40
CA GLY A 513 -18.28 -29.37 50.24
C GLY A 513 -18.92 -30.40 51.17
N TRP A 514 -19.77 -31.28 50.63
CA TRP A 514 -20.54 -32.25 51.43
C TRP A 514 -20.83 -33.55 50.65
N VAL A 515 -21.53 -34.51 51.28
CA VAL A 515 -21.74 -35.88 50.75
C VAL A 515 -23.16 -36.37 51.06
N ASP A 516 -23.92 -36.83 50.05
CA ASP A 516 -25.26 -37.42 50.23
C ASP A 516 -25.24 -38.92 50.63
N GLY A 517 -24.10 -39.58 50.39
CA GLY A 517 -23.87 -41.02 50.60
C GLY A 517 -23.46 -41.77 49.33
N SER A 518 -23.77 -41.20 48.17
CA SER A 518 -23.47 -41.67 46.81
C SER A 518 -22.61 -40.69 45.98
N HIS A 519 -22.68 -39.39 46.27
CA HIS A 519 -21.97 -38.31 45.59
C HIS A 519 -21.22 -37.44 46.61
N VAL A 520 -20.11 -36.86 46.16
CA VAL A 520 -19.42 -35.74 46.79
C VAL A 520 -19.82 -34.47 46.04
N HIS A 521 -20.52 -33.57 46.71
CA HIS A 521 -20.97 -32.29 46.17
C HIS A 521 -19.88 -31.25 46.45
N VAL A 522 -19.40 -30.58 45.41
CA VAL A 522 -18.35 -29.54 45.52
C VAL A 522 -18.69 -28.31 44.69
N LYS A 523 -18.64 -27.14 45.34
CA LYS A 523 -18.87 -25.84 44.73
C LYS A 523 -17.87 -24.83 45.30
N GLY A 524 -17.33 -24.00 44.42
CA GLY A 524 -16.23 -23.11 44.76
C GLY A 524 -15.84 -22.21 43.60
N TRP A 525 -14.64 -21.65 43.70
CA TRP A 525 -14.02 -20.87 42.64
C TRP A 525 -12.50 -21.01 42.67
N HIS A 526 -11.86 -20.88 41.51
CA HIS A 526 -10.42 -20.85 41.36
C HIS A 526 -10.05 -19.87 40.24
N ALA A 527 -9.42 -18.76 40.64
CA ALA A 527 -8.94 -17.69 39.80
C ALA A 527 -7.40 -17.73 39.69
N ILE A 528 -6.88 -17.75 38.46
CA ILE A 528 -5.45 -17.69 38.16
C ILE A 528 -5.11 -16.62 37.12
N ASP A 529 -3.97 -15.97 37.33
CA ASP A 529 -3.37 -15.03 36.40
C ASP A 529 -3.01 -15.67 35.03
N ASP A 530 -2.51 -16.91 35.04
CA ASP A 530 -1.86 -17.58 33.88
C ASP A 530 -2.84 -18.38 32.98
N ILE A 531 -4.15 -18.10 33.02
CA ILE A 531 -5.21 -18.92 32.37
C ILE A 531 -4.97 -19.18 30.88
N ALA A 532 -4.37 -18.23 30.15
CA ALA A 532 -4.07 -18.37 28.72
C ALA A 532 -3.04 -19.46 28.42
N ASN A 533 -2.16 -19.79 29.38
CA ASN A 533 -1.19 -20.89 29.29
C ASN A 533 -1.66 -22.16 30.01
N LYS A 534 -2.72 -22.07 30.83
CA LYS A 534 -3.26 -23.18 31.63
C LYS A 534 -4.80 -23.29 31.49
N PRO A 535 -5.32 -23.58 30.29
CA PRO A 535 -6.76 -23.50 30.02
C PRO A 535 -7.59 -24.65 30.60
N TYR A 536 -6.96 -25.72 31.07
CA TYR A 536 -7.66 -26.91 31.57
C TYR A 536 -7.81 -26.88 33.08
N HIS A 537 -9.03 -27.01 33.58
CA HIS A 537 -9.35 -27.01 35.01
C HIS A 537 -9.74 -28.43 35.46
N THR A 538 -9.17 -28.89 36.57
CA THR A 538 -9.37 -30.22 37.15
C THR A 538 -9.52 -30.11 38.66
N LEU A 539 -10.48 -30.83 39.26
CA LEU A 539 -10.50 -31.11 40.69
C LEU A 539 -9.86 -32.49 40.94
N ILE A 540 -8.95 -32.53 41.90
CA ILE A 540 -8.25 -33.74 42.35
C ILE A 540 -8.64 -34.01 43.80
N PHE A 541 -9.19 -35.19 44.06
CA PHE A 541 -9.63 -35.63 45.37
C PHE A 541 -8.51 -36.44 46.03
N MET A 542 -8.03 -35.95 47.17
CA MET A 542 -6.87 -36.47 47.88
C MET A 542 -7.30 -37.12 49.19
N ASP A 543 -6.73 -38.27 49.51
CA ASP A 543 -6.85 -38.91 50.82
C ASP A 543 -6.07 -38.12 51.88
N ALA A 544 -6.78 -37.51 52.83
CA ALA A 544 -6.19 -36.68 53.89
C ALA A 544 -5.35 -37.45 54.92
N ALA A 545 -5.36 -38.78 54.90
CA ALA A 545 -4.53 -39.63 55.75
C ALA A 545 -3.24 -40.10 55.06
N THR A 546 -3.22 -40.21 53.72
CA THR A 546 -2.07 -40.74 52.97
C THR A 546 -1.47 -39.77 51.94
N ASN A 547 -2.10 -38.61 51.74
CA ASN A 547 -1.81 -37.62 50.68
C ASN A 547 -1.73 -38.23 49.26
N ARG A 548 -2.44 -39.35 49.02
CA ARG A 548 -2.57 -39.98 47.71
C ARG A 548 -3.87 -39.56 47.03
N GLU A 549 -3.81 -39.34 45.72
CA GLU A 549 -4.99 -39.16 44.90
C GLU A 549 -5.89 -40.41 44.94
N VAL A 550 -7.20 -40.20 45.10
CA VAL A 550 -8.22 -41.25 44.98
C VAL A 550 -9.09 -41.11 43.74
N HIS A 551 -9.22 -39.89 43.19
CA HIS A 551 -9.97 -39.58 41.97
C HIS A 551 -9.58 -38.19 41.44
N ARG A 552 -9.71 -37.95 40.13
CA ARG A 552 -9.69 -36.61 39.52
C ARG A 552 -10.77 -36.49 38.45
N THR A 553 -11.27 -35.28 38.22
CA THR A 553 -12.28 -34.98 37.19
C THR A 553 -12.10 -33.56 36.63
N SER A 554 -12.32 -33.40 35.32
CA SER A 554 -12.23 -32.10 34.64
C SER A 554 -13.46 -31.22 34.92
N VAL A 555 -13.24 -29.91 34.97
CA VAL A 555 -14.22 -28.93 35.41
C VAL A 555 -14.68 -28.06 34.24
N LYS A 556 -15.98 -27.80 34.15
CA LYS A 556 -16.54 -26.74 33.32
C LYS A 556 -16.78 -25.51 34.19
N ASN A 557 -16.10 -24.42 33.90
CA ASN A 557 -16.22 -23.19 34.67
C ASN A 557 -17.60 -22.52 34.48
N ILE A 558 -18.07 -21.87 35.54
CA ILE A 558 -19.27 -21.03 35.57
C ILE A 558 -18.92 -19.61 36.03
N GLN A 559 -19.85 -18.67 35.85
CA GLN A 559 -19.58 -17.26 36.17
C GLN A 559 -19.67 -16.94 37.67
N ARG A 560 -18.76 -16.07 38.11
CA ARG A 560 -18.69 -15.51 39.47
C ARG A 560 -18.45 -13.98 39.42
N PRO A 561 -19.51 -13.17 39.23
CA PRO A 561 -19.40 -11.71 39.22
C PRO A 561 -18.89 -11.14 40.55
N ASP A 562 -19.18 -11.82 41.66
CA ASP A 562 -18.68 -11.58 43.01
C ASP A 562 -17.15 -11.72 43.11
N VAL A 563 -16.60 -12.84 42.62
CA VAL A 563 -15.16 -13.08 42.58
C VAL A 563 -14.47 -12.08 41.65
N ASN A 564 -15.10 -11.72 40.53
CA ASN A 564 -14.61 -10.65 39.65
C ASN A 564 -14.65 -9.25 40.28
N HIS A 565 -15.59 -8.98 41.19
CA HIS A 565 -15.65 -7.69 41.89
C HIS A 565 -14.49 -7.54 42.89
N VAL A 566 -14.15 -8.61 43.62
CA VAL A 566 -13.01 -8.63 44.56
C VAL A 566 -11.66 -8.75 43.86
N TYR A 567 -11.58 -9.54 42.79
CA TYR A 567 -10.35 -9.82 42.04
C TYR A 567 -10.45 -9.44 40.54
N PRO A 568 -10.72 -8.16 40.19
CA PRO A 568 -10.97 -7.72 38.81
C PRO A 568 -9.74 -7.80 37.89
N ASN A 569 -8.54 -8.00 38.47
CA ASN A 569 -7.28 -8.07 37.73
C ASN A 569 -6.84 -9.51 37.39
N ILE A 570 -7.40 -10.53 38.05
CA ILE A 570 -7.04 -11.93 37.79
C ILE A 570 -7.75 -12.41 36.52
N ALA A 571 -7.00 -12.94 35.55
CA ALA A 571 -7.42 -13.07 34.16
C ALA A 571 -8.71 -13.88 33.91
N ASN A 572 -9.06 -14.81 34.80
CA ASN A 572 -10.29 -15.61 34.70
C ASN A 572 -11.29 -15.37 35.86
N SER A 573 -11.15 -14.34 36.71
CA SER A 573 -11.97 -14.20 37.93
C SER A 573 -13.48 -14.25 37.67
N LEU A 574 -13.97 -13.65 36.59
CA LEU A 574 -15.38 -13.75 36.16
C LEU A 574 -15.82 -15.17 35.79
N ASN A 575 -14.93 -16.03 35.32
CA ASN A 575 -15.22 -17.41 34.91
C ASN A 575 -14.36 -18.38 35.75
N SER A 576 -14.30 -18.13 37.06
CA SER A 576 -13.49 -18.90 38.03
C SER A 576 -14.30 -19.97 38.78
N GLY A 577 -15.64 -19.84 38.78
CA GLY A 577 -16.52 -20.69 39.57
C GLY A 577 -16.68 -22.11 39.05
N TYR A 578 -17.10 -23.01 39.91
CA TYR A 578 -17.51 -24.38 39.56
C TYR A 578 -18.56 -24.90 40.55
N SER A 579 -19.36 -25.86 40.08
CA SER A 579 -20.32 -26.63 40.89
C SER A 579 -20.46 -28.01 40.25
N MET A 580 -20.25 -29.08 41.00
CA MET A 580 -20.17 -30.44 40.46
C MET A 580 -20.46 -31.52 41.51
N ASP A 581 -21.14 -32.57 41.07
CA ASP A 581 -21.40 -33.78 41.84
C ASP A 581 -20.47 -34.90 41.36
N VAL A 582 -19.79 -35.59 42.27
CA VAL A 582 -18.77 -36.60 41.94
C VAL A 582 -19.07 -37.92 42.65
N ASN A 583 -19.30 -38.99 41.89
CA ASN A 583 -19.64 -40.32 42.42
C ASN A 583 -18.60 -40.80 43.45
N VAL A 584 -19.05 -41.27 44.62
CA VAL A 584 -18.21 -41.82 45.69
C VAL A 584 -17.61 -43.16 45.26
N THR A 585 -16.43 -43.10 44.65
CA THR A 585 -15.68 -44.28 44.20
C THR A 585 -15.29 -45.18 45.37
N SER A 586 -15.01 -46.46 45.09
CA SER A 586 -14.47 -47.40 46.09
C SER A 586 -13.21 -46.88 46.80
N LYS A 587 -12.36 -46.11 46.11
CA LYS A 587 -11.14 -45.50 46.64
C LYS A 587 -11.41 -44.36 47.64
N MET A 588 -12.61 -43.76 47.63
CA MET A 588 -13.01 -42.63 48.48
C MET A 588 -13.72 -43.07 49.78
N LYS A 589 -14.27 -44.29 49.81
CA LYS A 589 -15.14 -44.76 50.91
C LYS A 589 -14.41 -44.75 52.26
N ASN A 590 -15.08 -44.23 53.29
CA ASN A 590 -14.61 -44.16 54.68
C ASN A 590 -13.33 -43.33 54.90
N LYS A 591 -12.89 -42.57 53.90
CA LYS A 591 -11.74 -41.66 54.03
C LYS A 591 -12.17 -40.28 54.51
N THR A 592 -11.21 -39.53 55.04
CA THR A 592 -11.29 -38.06 55.01
C THR A 592 -10.60 -37.63 53.72
N LEU A 593 -11.24 -36.77 52.94
CA LEU A 593 -10.68 -36.18 51.73
C LEU A 593 -10.34 -34.71 51.95
N TYR A 594 -9.44 -34.20 51.12
CA TYR A 594 -9.40 -32.79 50.74
C TYR A 594 -9.41 -32.68 49.22
N VAL A 595 -9.74 -31.49 48.71
CA VAL A 595 -9.79 -31.22 47.27
C VAL A 595 -8.65 -30.28 46.91
N ILE A 596 -7.89 -30.65 45.88
CA ILE A 596 -6.99 -29.74 45.17
C ILE A 596 -7.73 -29.27 43.92
N SER A 597 -7.86 -27.96 43.74
CA SER A 597 -8.29 -27.38 42.47
C SER A 597 -7.05 -26.99 41.66
N ARG A 598 -6.97 -27.40 40.39
CA ARG A 598 -5.77 -27.28 39.55
C ARG A 598 -6.09 -26.75 38.16
N TYR A 599 -5.32 -25.78 37.68
CA TYR A 599 -5.24 -25.40 36.27
C TYR A 599 -3.95 -25.94 35.64
N SER A 600 -4.05 -26.54 34.46
CA SER A 600 -2.94 -27.18 33.74
C SER A 600 -2.86 -26.76 32.27
N LYS A 601 -1.66 -26.89 31.71
CA LYS A 601 -1.39 -26.65 30.28
C LYS A 601 -1.93 -27.77 29.38
N ASP A 602 -1.92 -29.00 29.90
CA ASP A 602 -2.44 -30.20 29.26
C ASP A 602 -3.74 -30.69 29.91
N ARG A 603 -4.40 -31.68 29.28
CA ARG A 603 -5.67 -32.27 29.73
C ARG A 603 -5.54 -33.34 30.83
N THR A 604 -4.38 -33.94 31.03
CA THR A 604 -4.21 -34.96 32.09
C THR A 604 -4.06 -34.28 33.45
N ALA A 605 -3.56 -33.04 33.46
CA ALA A 605 -3.26 -32.18 34.59
C ALA A 605 -1.98 -32.54 35.37
N ASP A 606 -1.04 -33.18 34.69
CA ASP A 606 0.23 -33.63 35.28
C ASP A 606 1.42 -32.70 34.96
N SER A 607 1.31 -31.79 33.98
CA SER A 607 2.41 -30.87 33.62
C SER A 607 2.07 -29.37 33.72
N GLN A 608 3.09 -28.57 34.06
CA GLN A 608 3.10 -27.10 34.04
C GLN A 608 1.85 -26.44 34.67
N TYR A 609 1.40 -26.97 35.81
CA TYR A 609 0.17 -26.59 36.49
C TYR A 609 0.34 -25.45 37.52
N LEU A 610 -0.80 -24.90 37.96
CA LEU A 610 -0.98 -24.13 39.19
C LEU A 610 -2.14 -24.77 39.96
N ASP A 611 -1.99 -24.94 41.27
CA ASP A 611 -3.06 -25.50 42.10
C ASP A 611 -3.19 -24.83 43.46
N VAL A 612 -4.32 -25.12 44.11
CA VAL A 612 -4.65 -24.70 45.47
C VAL A 612 -5.31 -25.87 46.19
N GLN A 613 -4.77 -26.26 47.34
CA GLN A 613 -5.47 -27.12 48.28
C GLN A 613 -6.57 -26.31 48.96
N LEU A 614 -7.82 -26.74 48.81
CA LEU A 614 -8.98 -26.08 49.40
C LEU A 614 -9.10 -26.46 50.89
N GLY A 615 -9.43 -25.49 51.74
CA GLY A 615 -9.34 -25.64 53.21
C GLY A 615 -10.30 -26.66 53.82
N HIS A 616 -11.44 -26.90 53.18
CA HIS A 616 -12.49 -27.78 53.69
C HIS A 616 -12.17 -29.27 53.47
N LYS A 617 -11.94 -29.99 54.58
CA LYS A 617 -11.80 -31.47 54.58
C LYS A 617 -13.18 -32.14 54.55
N ILE A 618 -13.54 -32.72 53.41
CA ILE A 618 -14.80 -33.44 53.20
C ILE A 618 -14.65 -34.88 53.73
N LYS A 619 -15.66 -35.45 54.40
CA LYS A 619 -15.64 -36.85 54.84
C LYS A 619 -16.71 -37.68 54.12
N PRO A 620 -16.37 -38.46 53.08
CA PRO A 620 -17.20 -39.54 52.54
C PRO A 620 -17.38 -40.72 53.51
N VAL A 621 -18.01 -40.42 54.65
CA VAL A 621 -18.65 -41.44 55.48
C VAL A 621 -19.84 -41.94 54.66
N ILE A 622 -19.70 -43.12 54.07
CA ILE A 622 -20.89 -43.92 53.85
C ILE A 622 -21.39 -44.23 55.25
N ASN A 623 -22.44 -43.53 55.67
CA ASN A 623 -23.21 -43.97 56.81
C ASN A 623 -23.61 -45.43 56.50
N LYS A 624 -23.08 -46.38 57.27
CA LYS A 624 -23.78 -47.65 57.56
C LYS A 624 -25.24 -47.25 57.69
N THR A 625 -26.11 -47.80 56.86
CA THR A 625 -27.46 -47.28 56.73
C THR A 625 -28.07 -47.12 58.12
N ARG A 626 -28.29 -45.87 58.53
CA ARG A 626 -29.43 -45.60 59.41
C ARG A 626 -30.60 -45.99 58.53
N ASN A 627 -31.02 -47.25 58.65
CA ASN A 627 -32.26 -47.75 58.09
C ASN A 627 -33.32 -46.82 58.66
N SER A 628 -33.66 -45.78 57.92
CA SER A 628 -34.46 -44.66 58.41
C SER A 628 -35.94 -45.03 58.51
N ASN A 629 -36.23 -46.32 58.29
CA ASN A 629 -37.33 -47.14 58.76
C ASN A 629 -37.69 -46.87 60.24
N ASN A 630 -38.39 -45.77 60.46
CA ASN A 630 -38.91 -45.32 61.75
C ASN A 630 -40.43 -45.23 61.63
N GLY A 631 -41.14 -45.49 62.72
CA GLY A 631 -42.58 -45.33 62.78
C GLY A 631 -43.10 -45.20 64.20
N HIS A 632 -44.31 -44.68 64.33
CA HIS A 632 -45.07 -44.72 65.58
C HIS A 632 -46.56 -44.92 65.29
N LEU A 633 -47.30 -45.45 66.26
CA LEU A 633 -48.77 -45.44 66.26
C LEU A 633 -49.24 -44.40 67.27
N ASP A 634 -49.74 -43.26 66.76
CA ASP A 634 -50.34 -42.22 67.59
C ASP A 634 -51.67 -42.72 68.21
N ILE A 635 -52.36 -43.68 67.56
CA ILE A 635 -53.60 -44.29 68.04
C ILE A 635 -53.63 -45.78 67.66
N GLN A 636 -53.86 -46.65 68.65
CA GLN A 636 -54.29 -48.04 68.48
C GLN A 636 -55.43 -48.33 69.47
N LYS A 637 -56.70 -48.26 69.01
CA LYS A 637 -57.88 -48.37 69.89
C LYS A 637 -58.89 -49.40 69.37
N ASN A 638 -59.12 -50.46 70.16
CA ASN A 638 -60.19 -51.44 69.92
C ASN A 638 -61.51 -50.99 70.60
N SER A 639 -62.64 -51.27 69.94
CA SER A 639 -64.02 -51.03 70.40
C SER A 639 -64.91 -52.28 70.39
N GLY A 640 -64.33 -53.48 70.24
CA GLY A 640 -65.06 -54.76 70.09
C GLY A 640 -65.61 -54.99 68.68
N HIS A 641 -65.96 -53.92 67.97
CA HIS A 641 -66.46 -53.95 66.60
C HIS A 641 -65.46 -53.38 65.59
N THR A 642 -64.59 -52.45 66.01
CA THR A 642 -63.56 -51.86 65.16
C THR A 642 -62.23 -51.63 65.89
N LEU A 643 -61.13 -51.78 65.16
CA LEU A 643 -59.79 -51.37 65.53
C LEU A 643 -59.42 -50.09 64.77
N LYS A 644 -59.30 -48.96 65.47
CA LYS A 644 -58.84 -47.68 64.90
C LYS A 644 -57.32 -47.57 65.01
N LEU A 645 -56.68 -47.31 63.87
CA LEU A 645 -55.23 -47.14 63.75
C LEU A 645 -54.91 -45.76 63.17
N LYS A 646 -53.95 -45.05 63.79
CA LYS A 646 -53.34 -43.82 63.26
C LYS A 646 -51.86 -43.84 63.62
N GLY A 647 -51.01 -43.43 62.70
CA GLY A 647 -49.57 -43.44 62.91
C GLY A 647 -48.79 -42.83 61.76
N TRP A 648 -47.51 -43.19 61.72
CA TRP A 648 -46.60 -42.90 60.62
C TRP A 648 -45.54 -44.00 60.48
N HIS A 649 -45.02 -44.12 59.26
CA HIS A 649 -43.85 -44.93 58.90
C HIS A 649 -43.08 -44.18 57.81
N THR A 650 -41.83 -43.82 58.10
CA THR A 650 -40.90 -43.23 57.15
C THR A 650 -39.69 -44.14 56.93
N SER A 651 -39.17 -44.19 55.71
CA SER A 651 -37.91 -44.87 55.36
C SER A 651 -37.37 -44.34 54.03
N ASN A 652 -36.05 -44.25 53.87
CA ASN A 652 -35.44 -43.98 52.56
C ASN A 652 -35.74 -45.09 51.54
N ASP A 653 -35.87 -46.34 51.99
CA ASP A 653 -36.15 -47.49 51.14
C ASP A 653 -37.60 -47.52 50.62
N SER A 654 -38.46 -46.58 51.05
CA SER A 654 -39.80 -46.37 50.46
C SER A 654 -39.75 -45.70 49.08
N LYS A 655 -38.59 -45.20 48.63
CA LYS A 655 -38.41 -44.63 47.30
C LYS A 655 -38.72 -45.68 46.22
N GLY A 656 -39.66 -45.36 45.33
CA GLY A 656 -40.19 -46.27 44.30
C GLY A 656 -41.21 -47.30 44.79
N LYS A 657 -41.59 -47.31 46.07
CA LYS A 657 -42.57 -48.24 46.65
C LYS A 657 -43.94 -47.56 46.82
N GLN A 658 -44.74 -47.61 45.76
CA GLN A 658 -46.00 -46.85 45.61
C GLN A 658 -47.20 -47.35 46.43
N TYR A 659 -47.14 -48.53 47.03
CA TYR A 659 -48.23 -49.10 47.83
C TYR A 659 -47.87 -49.15 49.31
N HIS A 660 -48.81 -48.74 50.16
CA HIS A 660 -48.70 -48.79 51.61
C HIS A 660 -49.81 -49.69 52.18
N TYR A 661 -49.41 -50.65 53.00
CA TYR A 661 -50.28 -51.60 53.69
C TYR A 661 -50.06 -51.55 55.19
N LEU A 662 -51.15 -51.70 55.96
CA LEU A 662 -51.09 -52.14 57.35
C LEU A 662 -51.50 -53.61 57.41
N ILE A 663 -50.72 -54.41 58.12
CA ILE A 663 -50.92 -55.85 58.28
C ILE A 663 -51.10 -56.16 59.76
N LEU A 664 -52.21 -56.83 60.09
CA LEU A 664 -52.50 -57.34 61.43
C LEU A 664 -51.88 -58.73 61.56
N MET A 665 -50.91 -58.85 62.46
CA MET A 665 -50.11 -60.05 62.68
C MET A 665 -50.52 -60.71 64.00
N ASN A 666 -50.72 -62.03 64.01
CA ASN A 666 -50.97 -62.80 65.23
C ASN A 666 -49.69 -62.81 66.10
N ARG A 667 -49.78 -62.31 67.34
CA ARG A 667 -48.61 -62.21 68.23
C ARG A 667 -48.05 -63.57 68.67
N LYS A 668 -48.86 -64.64 68.70
CA LYS A 668 -48.41 -65.98 69.12
C LYS A 668 -47.80 -66.79 67.98
N THR A 669 -48.37 -66.75 66.78
CA THR A 669 -47.92 -67.55 65.62
C THR A 669 -47.04 -66.76 64.64
N ASN A 670 -46.94 -65.45 64.81
CA ASN A 670 -46.27 -64.52 63.90
C ASN A 670 -46.80 -64.54 62.45
N THR A 671 -48.01 -65.03 62.24
CA THR A 671 -48.67 -65.11 60.92
C THR A 671 -49.53 -63.89 60.64
N GLU A 672 -49.59 -63.48 59.38
CA GLU A 672 -50.57 -62.51 58.89
C GLU A 672 -52.00 -63.03 59.11
N ILE A 673 -52.89 -62.14 59.57
CA ILE A 673 -54.33 -62.39 59.69
C ILE A 673 -55.09 -61.59 58.62
N LYS A 674 -54.78 -60.30 58.51
CA LYS A 674 -55.54 -59.35 57.68
C LYS A 674 -54.67 -58.19 57.22
N ARG A 675 -54.78 -57.81 55.95
CA ARG A 675 -54.05 -56.71 55.32
C ARG A 675 -55.01 -55.64 54.80
N VAL A 676 -54.66 -54.38 55.01
CA VAL A 676 -55.48 -53.22 54.62
C VAL A 676 -54.60 -52.21 53.91
N LYS A 677 -54.96 -51.85 52.67
CA LYS A 677 -54.30 -50.78 51.92
C LYS A 677 -54.62 -49.43 52.56
N VAL A 678 -53.63 -48.56 52.72
CA VAL A 678 -53.81 -47.22 53.30
C VAL A 678 -53.26 -46.14 52.37
N ALA A 679 -53.85 -44.96 52.44
CA ALA A 679 -53.34 -43.77 51.75
C ALA A 679 -52.34 -43.03 52.65
N ASN A 680 -51.28 -42.49 52.04
CA ASN A 680 -50.31 -41.64 52.72
C ASN A 680 -50.92 -40.27 53.04
N THR A 681 -50.63 -39.76 54.23
CA THR A 681 -51.11 -38.46 54.73
C THR A 681 -49.93 -37.62 55.24
N LYS A 682 -50.10 -36.29 55.25
CA LYS A 682 -49.00 -35.37 55.55
C LYS A 682 -48.67 -35.31 57.04
N ARG A 683 -47.37 -35.37 57.36
CA ARG A 683 -46.79 -35.29 58.72
C ARG A 683 -45.63 -34.30 58.75
N ILE A 684 -45.97 -33.03 59.01
CA ILE A 684 -45.00 -31.92 59.10
C ILE A 684 -44.10 -32.08 60.33
N ASP A 685 -44.63 -32.67 61.40
CA ASP A 685 -43.91 -33.12 62.59
C ASP A 685 -42.82 -34.16 62.24
N VAL A 686 -43.17 -35.20 61.47
CA VAL A 686 -42.20 -36.23 61.05
C VAL A 686 -41.18 -35.67 60.06
N GLN A 687 -41.58 -34.79 59.13
CA GLN A 687 -40.65 -34.08 58.24
C GLN A 687 -39.69 -33.14 58.98
N LYS A 688 -40.07 -32.59 60.14
CA LYS A 688 -39.16 -31.80 61.00
C LYS A 688 -38.18 -32.68 61.79
N ALA A 689 -38.64 -33.83 62.29
CA ALA A 689 -37.81 -34.76 63.05
C ALA A 689 -36.87 -35.61 62.17
N TYR A 690 -37.28 -35.91 60.93
CA TYR A 690 -36.56 -36.78 60.00
C TYR A 690 -36.36 -36.09 58.62
N PRO A 691 -35.76 -34.88 58.56
CA PRO A 691 -35.77 -34.04 57.36
C PRO A 691 -35.15 -34.70 56.12
N ASN A 692 -34.15 -35.55 56.34
CA ASN A 692 -33.38 -36.21 55.29
C ASN A 692 -33.91 -37.62 54.96
N VAL A 693 -35.19 -37.90 55.24
CA VAL A 693 -35.83 -39.20 54.95
C VAL A 693 -36.92 -39.04 53.89
N TYR A 694 -36.77 -39.78 52.79
CA TYR A 694 -37.47 -39.60 51.51
C TYR A 694 -38.98 -39.33 51.61
N ASN A 695 -39.71 -40.13 52.38
CA ASN A 695 -41.17 -40.00 52.51
C ASN A 695 -41.62 -39.33 53.81
N SER A 696 -40.73 -38.68 54.58
CA SER A 696 -41.05 -38.19 55.94
C SER A 696 -42.26 -37.24 55.98
N LEU A 697 -42.38 -36.29 55.04
CA LEU A 697 -43.59 -35.47 54.89
C LEU A 697 -44.85 -36.28 54.59
N ASN A 698 -44.78 -37.40 53.87
CA ASN A 698 -45.93 -38.21 53.43
C ASN A 698 -45.94 -39.59 54.12
N SER A 699 -45.51 -39.63 55.38
CA SER A 699 -45.31 -40.87 56.15
C SER A 699 -46.53 -41.33 56.95
N GLY A 700 -47.53 -40.46 57.13
CA GLY A 700 -48.66 -40.71 58.02
C GLY A 700 -49.74 -41.60 57.41
N PHE A 701 -50.51 -42.27 58.26
CA PHE A 701 -51.71 -43.01 57.87
C PHE A 701 -52.81 -42.93 58.94
N SER A 702 -54.06 -43.16 58.52
CA SER A 702 -55.17 -43.43 59.45
C SER A 702 -56.19 -44.35 58.80
N THR A 703 -56.71 -45.32 59.55
CA THR A 703 -57.75 -46.24 59.08
C THR A 703 -58.56 -46.81 60.25
N THR A 704 -59.73 -47.38 59.93
CA THR A 704 -60.58 -48.14 60.87
C THR A 704 -60.83 -49.52 60.27
N ILE A 705 -60.46 -50.58 60.99
CA ILE A 705 -60.57 -51.96 60.54
C ILE A 705 -61.70 -52.65 61.30
N ASN A 706 -62.68 -53.20 60.58
CA ASN A 706 -63.77 -53.97 61.21
C ASN A 706 -63.23 -55.27 61.80
N VAL A 707 -63.60 -55.53 63.05
CA VAL A 707 -63.26 -56.74 63.82
C VAL A 707 -64.15 -57.89 63.34
N THR A 708 -63.58 -58.72 62.49
CA THR A 708 -64.19 -59.94 61.97
C THR A 708 -63.81 -61.15 62.84
N ASN A 709 -64.52 -62.28 62.70
CA ASN A 709 -64.38 -63.42 63.64
C ASN A 709 -62.98 -64.07 63.60
N ASP A 710 -62.23 -63.90 62.50
CA ASP A 710 -60.81 -64.26 62.37
C ASP A 710 -59.86 -63.41 63.24
N LEU A 711 -60.29 -62.25 63.74
CA LEU A 711 -59.51 -61.38 64.63
C LEU A 711 -59.89 -61.55 66.11
N LYS A 712 -61.16 -61.84 66.42
CA LYS A 712 -61.66 -61.94 67.81
C LYS A 712 -60.88 -62.97 68.64
N GLY A 713 -60.65 -62.63 69.91
CA GLY A 713 -59.86 -63.41 70.87
C GLY A 713 -58.34 -63.40 70.64
N LYS A 714 -57.85 -62.90 69.49
CA LYS A 714 -56.40 -62.92 69.18
C LYS A 714 -55.69 -61.69 69.77
N GLN A 715 -54.47 -61.91 70.25
CA GLN A 715 -53.51 -60.83 70.45
C GLN A 715 -52.88 -60.49 69.10
N VAL A 716 -53.00 -59.25 68.66
CA VAL A 716 -52.45 -58.77 67.39
C VAL A 716 -51.45 -57.65 67.60
N TYR A 717 -50.43 -57.61 66.75
CA TYR A 717 -49.57 -56.43 66.56
C TYR A 717 -49.69 -55.94 65.11
N VAL A 718 -49.25 -54.70 64.85
CA VAL A 718 -49.35 -54.08 63.53
C VAL A 718 -47.98 -54.03 62.85
N LEU A 719 -47.95 -54.36 61.57
CA LEU A 719 -46.82 -54.16 60.67
C LEU A 719 -47.23 -53.14 59.59
N SER A 720 -46.50 -52.03 59.43
CA SER A 720 -46.67 -51.13 58.28
C SER A 720 -45.67 -51.52 57.20
N ARG A 721 -46.12 -51.64 55.95
CA ARG A 721 -45.34 -52.09 54.79
C ARG A 721 -45.47 -51.09 53.65
N TYR A 722 -44.34 -50.62 53.12
CA TYR A 722 -44.29 -50.07 51.75
C TYR A 722 -43.79 -51.14 50.78
N THR A 723 -44.29 -51.12 49.55
CA THR A 723 -43.95 -52.07 48.48
C THR A 723 -44.26 -51.50 47.09
N ASN A 724 -43.61 -51.99 46.04
CA ASN A 724 -43.97 -51.67 44.65
C ASN A 724 -44.90 -52.73 44.00
N ASP A 725 -45.11 -53.87 44.66
CA ASP A 725 -46.00 -54.95 44.24
C ASP A 725 -47.47 -54.60 44.58
N PRO A 726 -48.41 -54.64 43.61
CA PRO A 726 -49.84 -54.39 43.86
C PRO A 726 -50.46 -55.28 44.94
N ALA A 727 -50.06 -56.55 45.04
CA ALA A 727 -50.53 -57.48 46.07
C ALA A 727 -49.87 -57.21 47.43
N GLY A 728 -48.62 -56.73 47.42
CA GLY A 728 -47.86 -56.28 48.59
C GLY A 728 -47.02 -57.35 49.28
N ASN A 729 -46.59 -58.36 48.53
CA ASN A 729 -45.78 -59.49 48.98
C ASN A 729 -44.29 -59.34 48.65
N LEU A 730 -43.95 -58.71 47.52
CA LEU A 730 -42.57 -58.58 47.04
C LEU A 730 -41.96 -57.19 47.31
N ASN A 731 -40.62 -57.12 47.34
CA ASN A 731 -39.81 -55.90 47.49
C ASN A 731 -40.40 -54.92 48.52
N THR A 732 -40.37 -55.34 49.78
CA THR A 732 -41.03 -54.64 50.88
C THR A 732 -40.02 -53.80 51.68
N ILE A 733 -40.52 -52.81 52.42
CA ILE A 733 -39.84 -52.26 53.59
C ILE A 733 -40.88 -52.16 54.69
N ASP A 734 -40.58 -52.79 55.82
CA ASP A 734 -41.56 -53.08 56.87
C ASP A 734 -41.14 -52.47 58.21
N TYR A 735 -42.06 -51.78 58.87
CA TYR A 735 -41.92 -51.29 60.25
C TYR A 735 -42.88 -52.03 61.19
N CYS A 736 -42.32 -52.71 62.19
CA CYS A 736 -43.09 -53.46 63.17
C CYS A 736 -43.38 -52.59 64.40
N TYR A 737 -44.66 -52.37 64.70
CA TYR A 737 -45.07 -51.66 65.92
C TYR A 737 -45.09 -52.64 67.09
N GLY A 738 -44.30 -52.34 68.14
CA GLY A 738 -44.23 -53.19 69.33
C GLY A 738 -45.55 -53.34 70.11
N GLN A 739 -46.49 -52.41 69.91
CA GLN A 739 -47.81 -52.38 70.55
C GLN A 739 -48.64 -53.62 70.19
N THR A 740 -48.98 -54.41 71.21
CA THR A 740 -49.89 -55.57 71.08
C THR A 740 -51.26 -55.19 71.64
N THR A 741 -52.34 -55.65 70.99
CA THR A 741 -53.71 -55.47 71.49
C THR A 741 -54.45 -56.79 71.45
N LEU A 742 -55.14 -57.12 72.54
CA LEU A 742 -56.16 -58.17 72.54
C LEU A 742 -57.41 -57.66 71.83
N ILE A 743 -57.79 -58.35 70.75
CA ILE A 743 -59.05 -58.09 70.07
C ILE A 743 -60.17 -58.78 70.86
N LYS A 744 -60.72 -58.05 71.84
CA LYS A 744 -62.10 -58.24 72.31
C LYS A 744 -63.05 -58.22 71.12
#